data_AF-A0A969J957-F1
#
_entry.id   AF-A0A969J957-F1
#
_cell.length_a   1.000
_cell.length_b   1.000
_cell.length_c   1.000
_cell.angle_alpha   90.00
_cell.angle_beta   90.00
_cell.angle_gamma   90.00
#
_symmetry.space_group_name_H-M   'P 1'
#
loop_
_entity.id
_entity.type
_entity.pdbx_description
1 polymer ?
#
loop_
_entity_poly.entity_id
_entity_poly.type
_entity_poly.pdbx_seq_one_letter_code
_entity_poly.pdbx_strand_id
1 'polypeptide(L)'
;MTELRVATYNSFLNRFGEGELIQDLSTPNDGQARAVAEIIQRANPDVILLNEFDFDENGEAIQLFQENYLSISQNGVDPVEYPYVYLAPSNTGIPSGLDLDNDGSTTGPGDAFGFGFFPGQFGMVLLSKYPIVEEEVRTFQNFRWQDMPGALLPDNPDTPEPQDYYSPEELDVFRLSSKSHWDVPVEVDGEIIHVLASHPTPPVFDGPEDRNGTRNHDEIRFWADYITPDQGDYIYDDARTLGGLASGEKFVIVGDQNTDPFDGDGIPGAIQQLLDNPLVNTSVTPSSTGGPDAALRQGGANETQLGDPAFDTADFTDTAPGNLRADYVLPSANLAITEAQVFWPASEEPLFDLVGSGFPVVSSDHRLVYVDVAVNTLPNGVASGDTTQDSTVLWTRSLIPGEVTFEYTTDAEFSAIAGTATATVSDPTIPVKVEVTGLENGTEYFYRVTDAGGTEAEGRFATSAEFGAQTGLSFGVSGDWRGELAPYPAIINVAEKNLDFFVEHGDTIYADIGSPAVLNPDGTRKEQAETLPEYRAKHDEVYRDRFGLNTWAELRASTSVLATIDDHEVTNDFAGGELASSDDRFPETEGLINDTELFENGLQAFQEYNPLRDEFYGATGDERTAGERQLYRYNTYGSDAAVMVIDTRSFRDQAIPGPENFADPAQVIAVLTETLTADKTLLGEVQLEDLKQDLLAADANGITWKFVMVPEPIQNIFPGVNTDAFEGYGKERTEILKFITENNIDNVVFVSADVHTTFVNNLTYQEVPFGEQIPTNVFDISTGAVAFDAPTGEFLANLVTAGNPELSAFYNSLPIAPDTDDIVNDKDDFVEQAVNSTLLEPLGFDPLGLDNNLPQAEGLIDAELIQGDYFVGHTYGWTQFDIDPETQQLTVTTYGIEAYTEAELLADPEAITSREPVIVSQFIVNPQVDSSAVITGTEEDETLVGTATDETILALGGNDTVAGGLGMDSIDGGEGNDLLRGDLNERSSADGGGDDTISGGAGNDRIGGKAGNDVLYGDTGNDRIWGDQGDDLLWGGLGNDRLYGDSGNLSGGVDTFVLAIGEGTDTILDFESGVDLIGLADGLTFADLTLTSQNGNLKIASGPDTLAIVQGVEGLTETDFALV
;
A
#
# COMPACT_ATOMS: atom_id res chain seq x y z
N MET A 1 16.72 -9.90 -8.95
CA MET A 1 17.52 -9.24 -7.90
C MET A 1 18.98 -9.39 -8.25
N THR A 2 19.62 -8.32 -8.72
CA THR A 2 21.09 -8.28 -8.82
C THR A 2 21.64 -8.12 -7.42
N GLU A 3 22.53 -9.03 -7.04
CA GLU A 3 23.28 -8.99 -5.78
C GLU A 3 24.68 -8.47 -6.09
N LEU A 4 25.10 -7.44 -5.36
CA LEU A 4 26.42 -6.81 -5.50
C LEU A 4 27.27 -7.10 -4.26
N ARG A 5 28.39 -7.80 -4.43
CA ARG A 5 29.36 -8.02 -3.34
C ARG A 5 30.41 -6.93 -3.29
N VAL A 6 30.39 -6.12 -2.24
CA VAL A 6 31.38 -5.04 -2.00
C VAL A 6 32.30 -5.43 -0.84
N ALA A 7 33.61 -5.23 -1.02
CA ALA A 7 34.61 -5.63 -0.04
C ALA A 7 35.70 -4.58 0.22
N THR A 8 36.32 -4.67 1.39
CA THR A 8 37.60 -4.03 1.70
C THR A 8 38.59 -5.07 2.21
N TYR A 9 39.87 -4.90 1.89
CA TYR A 9 40.94 -5.73 2.43
C TYR A 9 42.23 -4.94 2.56
N ASN A 10 42.66 -4.64 3.79
CA ASN A 10 44.03 -4.24 4.05
C ASN A 10 44.96 -5.44 3.79
N SER A 11 45.70 -5.35 2.69
CA SER A 11 46.44 -6.46 2.10
C SER A 11 47.86 -6.62 2.64
N PHE A 12 48.36 -5.63 3.38
CA PHE A 12 49.74 -5.56 3.87
C PHE A 12 50.78 -5.76 2.73
N LEU A 13 50.44 -5.32 1.51
CA LEU A 13 51.29 -5.39 0.32
C LEU A 13 52.08 -4.09 0.13
N ASN A 14 52.53 -3.50 1.23
CA ASN A 14 53.41 -2.35 1.27
C ASN A 14 54.86 -2.79 1.51
N ARG A 15 55.85 -1.98 1.12
CA ARG A 15 57.28 -2.25 1.33
C ARG A 15 58.00 -1.06 1.92
N PHE A 16 59.23 -1.26 2.38
CA PHE A 16 60.05 -0.19 2.96
C PHE A 16 60.85 0.59 1.91
N GLY A 17 61.04 0.02 0.72
CA GLY A 17 61.68 0.66 -0.42
C GLY A 17 60.71 0.88 -1.59
N GLU A 18 60.81 2.06 -2.21
CA GLU A 18 60.09 2.40 -3.44
C GLU A 18 60.39 1.37 -4.55
N GLY A 19 59.33 0.79 -5.13
CA GLY A 19 59.42 -0.20 -6.20
C GLY A 19 59.74 -1.64 -5.76
N GLU A 20 59.91 -1.91 -4.45
CA GLU A 20 60.09 -3.27 -3.96
C GLU A 20 58.84 -4.14 -4.18
N LEU A 21 57.63 -3.56 -4.08
CA LEU A 21 56.39 -4.29 -4.35
C LEU A 21 56.33 -4.80 -5.81
N ILE A 22 56.68 -3.94 -6.77
CA ILE A 22 56.78 -4.32 -8.20
C ILE A 22 57.76 -5.49 -8.35
N GLN A 23 58.89 -5.46 -7.65
CA GLN A 23 59.87 -6.54 -7.70
C GLN A 23 59.29 -7.87 -7.19
N ASP A 24 58.55 -7.85 -6.09
CA ASP A 24 57.91 -9.05 -5.52
C ASP A 24 56.81 -9.60 -6.44
N LEU A 25 55.99 -8.71 -7.01
CA LEU A 25 54.89 -9.06 -7.90
C LEU A 25 55.33 -9.46 -9.32
N SER A 26 56.58 -9.18 -9.70
CA SER A 26 57.13 -9.47 -11.04
C SER A 26 57.20 -10.96 -11.41
N THR A 27 57.04 -11.86 -10.43
CA THR A 27 56.94 -13.31 -10.64
C THR A 27 55.81 -13.87 -9.79
N PRO A 28 55.14 -14.98 -10.16
CA PRO A 28 54.00 -15.54 -9.40
C PRO A 28 54.43 -16.36 -8.16
N ASN A 29 55.58 -16.04 -7.55
CA ASN A 29 56.20 -16.86 -6.50
C ASN A 29 56.17 -16.22 -5.11
N ASP A 30 55.71 -14.98 -4.98
CA ASP A 30 55.61 -14.35 -3.66
C ASP A 30 54.54 -15.07 -2.83
N GLY A 31 54.91 -15.47 -1.61
CA GLY A 31 54.04 -16.28 -0.76
C GLY A 31 52.84 -15.49 -0.21
N GLN A 32 53.08 -14.23 0.15
CA GLN A 32 52.06 -13.36 0.73
C GLN A 32 51.04 -12.96 -0.35
N ALA A 33 51.51 -12.50 -1.51
CA ALA A 33 50.63 -12.12 -2.62
C ALA A 33 49.77 -13.30 -3.12
N ARG A 34 50.28 -14.53 -3.08
CA ARG A 34 49.47 -15.74 -3.38
C ARG A 34 48.37 -15.98 -2.36
N ALA A 35 48.65 -15.79 -1.06
CA ALA A 35 47.65 -15.96 -0.01
C ALA A 35 46.56 -14.88 -0.12
N VAL A 36 46.95 -13.62 -0.31
CA VAL A 36 46.03 -12.48 -0.56
C VAL A 36 45.16 -12.76 -1.79
N ALA A 37 45.77 -13.15 -2.92
CA ALA A 37 45.01 -13.45 -4.13
C ALA A 37 44.07 -14.65 -3.97
N GLU A 38 44.45 -15.70 -3.24
CA GLU A 38 43.55 -16.82 -2.97
C GLU A 38 42.35 -16.40 -2.13
N ILE A 39 42.55 -15.56 -1.12
CA ILE A 39 41.46 -15.02 -0.29
C ILE A 39 40.48 -14.23 -1.17
N ILE A 40 40.99 -13.34 -2.04
CA ILE A 40 40.16 -12.57 -2.97
C ILE A 40 39.43 -13.49 -3.95
N GLN A 41 40.08 -14.52 -4.51
CA GLN A 41 39.44 -15.49 -5.41
C GLN A 41 38.32 -16.29 -4.71
N ARG A 42 38.47 -16.58 -3.41
CA ARG A 42 37.45 -17.30 -2.64
C ARG A 42 36.28 -16.41 -2.24
N ALA A 43 36.54 -15.18 -1.84
CA ALA A 43 35.52 -14.19 -1.52
C ALA A 43 34.79 -13.69 -2.78
N ASN A 44 35.50 -13.65 -3.91
CA ASN A 44 35.06 -13.24 -5.24
C ASN A 44 34.25 -11.92 -5.28
N PRO A 45 34.70 -10.84 -4.61
CA PRO A 45 33.94 -9.60 -4.58
C PRO A 45 33.81 -8.97 -5.95
N ASP A 46 32.70 -8.28 -6.20
CA ASP A 46 32.45 -7.55 -7.45
C ASP A 46 33.15 -6.20 -7.44
N VAL A 47 33.22 -5.56 -6.28
CA VAL A 47 34.00 -4.35 -6.02
C VAL A 47 34.86 -4.59 -4.79
N ILE A 48 36.16 -4.33 -4.86
CA ILE A 48 37.08 -4.46 -3.72
C ILE A 48 38.06 -3.29 -3.63
N LEU A 49 38.14 -2.69 -2.44
CA LEU A 49 39.22 -1.78 -2.06
C LEU A 49 40.36 -2.57 -1.41
N LEU A 50 41.57 -2.45 -1.97
CA LEU A 50 42.78 -2.97 -1.35
C LEU A 50 43.53 -1.82 -0.67
N ASN A 51 43.71 -1.92 0.66
CA ASN A 51 44.53 -1.01 1.44
C ASN A 51 45.95 -1.56 1.62
N GLU A 52 46.87 -0.67 1.99
CA GLU A 52 48.30 -0.92 2.06
C GLU A 52 48.89 -1.55 0.80
N PHE A 53 48.47 -1.04 -0.35
CA PHE A 53 49.01 -1.41 -1.65
C PHE A 53 49.85 -0.23 -2.16
N ASP A 54 51.18 -0.38 -2.22
CA ASP A 54 52.06 0.74 -2.61
C ASP A 54 51.66 1.31 -3.97
N PHE A 55 51.44 2.63 -4.00
CA PHE A 55 51.06 3.36 -5.20
C PHE A 55 52.26 3.51 -6.13
N ASP A 56 52.05 3.22 -7.41
CA ASP A 56 52.98 3.56 -8.49
C ASP A 56 52.22 4.27 -9.63
N GLU A 57 52.81 5.35 -10.15
CA GLU A 57 52.15 6.24 -11.12
C GLU A 57 51.75 5.53 -12.43
N ASN A 58 52.37 4.40 -12.77
CA ASN A 58 52.10 3.65 -13.99
C ASN A 58 51.11 2.49 -13.79
N GLY A 59 50.70 2.20 -12.55
CA GLY A 59 49.90 1.02 -12.20
C GLY A 59 50.60 -0.31 -12.48
N GLU A 60 51.94 -0.35 -12.53
CA GLU A 60 52.72 -1.56 -12.80
C GLU A 60 52.53 -2.61 -11.71
N ALA A 61 52.47 -2.21 -10.44
CA ALA A 61 52.27 -3.14 -9.33
C ALA A 61 50.90 -3.84 -9.43
N ILE A 62 49.82 -3.09 -9.63
CA ILE A 62 48.48 -3.69 -9.74
C ILE A 62 48.32 -4.53 -11.02
N GLN A 63 48.92 -4.10 -12.14
CA GLN A 63 48.94 -4.90 -13.36
C GLN A 63 49.62 -6.26 -13.10
N LEU A 64 50.78 -6.26 -12.45
CA LEU A 64 51.49 -7.49 -12.11
C LEU A 64 50.71 -8.35 -11.10
N PHE A 65 50.02 -7.75 -10.13
CA PHE A 65 49.17 -8.47 -9.19
C PHE A 65 48.01 -9.18 -9.91
N GLN A 66 47.33 -8.49 -10.83
CA GLN A 66 46.29 -9.10 -11.65
C GLN A 66 46.84 -10.23 -12.51
N GLU A 67 47.88 -9.97 -13.31
CA GLU A 67 48.42 -10.93 -14.27
C GLU A 67 49.04 -12.18 -13.62
N ASN A 68 49.80 -12.00 -12.54
CA ASN A 68 50.57 -13.07 -11.93
C ASN A 68 49.87 -13.73 -10.74
N TYR A 69 48.79 -13.18 -10.21
CA TYR A 69 48.15 -13.70 -8.99
C TYR A 69 46.63 -13.82 -9.08
N LEU A 70 45.89 -12.76 -9.40
CA LEU A 70 44.41 -12.80 -9.42
C LEU A 70 43.86 -13.56 -10.64
N SER A 71 44.42 -13.35 -11.83
CA SER A 71 44.01 -14.00 -13.07
C SER A 71 44.60 -15.40 -13.27
N ILE A 72 45.28 -15.94 -12.25
CA ILE A 72 45.72 -17.35 -12.24
C ILE A 72 45.20 -18.07 -11.00
N SER A 73 44.78 -19.32 -11.17
CA SER A 73 44.20 -20.11 -10.07
C SER A 73 45.20 -20.29 -8.92
N GLN A 74 44.80 -19.87 -7.70
CA GLN A 74 45.51 -20.22 -6.48
C GLN A 74 44.88 -21.48 -5.88
N ASN A 75 45.68 -22.54 -5.72
CA ASN A 75 45.28 -23.80 -5.09
C ASN A 75 43.96 -24.42 -5.62
N GLY A 76 43.64 -24.21 -6.90
CA GLY A 76 42.46 -24.78 -7.56
C GLY A 76 41.18 -23.97 -7.37
N VAL A 77 41.27 -22.76 -6.80
CA VAL A 77 40.19 -21.76 -6.81
C VAL A 77 40.17 -21.06 -8.17
N ASP A 78 38.98 -20.72 -8.66
CA ASP A 78 38.85 -20.04 -9.95
C ASP A 78 39.52 -18.65 -9.91
N PRO A 79 40.21 -18.25 -11.00
CA PRO A 79 40.73 -16.89 -11.12
C PRO A 79 39.63 -15.83 -11.06
N VAL A 80 40.00 -14.62 -10.65
CA VAL A 80 39.15 -13.43 -10.70
C VAL A 80 39.78 -12.37 -11.60
N GLU A 81 38.95 -11.65 -12.35
CA GLU A 81 39.36 -10.58 -13.25
C GLU A 81 38.60 -9.29 -12.92
N TYR A 82 39.32 -8.19 -12.84
CA TYR A 82 38.77 -6.85 -12.58
C TYR A 82 39.08 -5.94 -13.77
N PRO A 83 38.18 -5.85 -14.77
CA PRO A 83 38.39 -5.03 -15.95
C PRO A 83 38.52 -3.54 -15.66
N TYR A 84 38.01 -3.07 -14.52
CA TYR A 84 38.06 -1.66 -14.11
C TYR A 84 38.93 -1.50 -12.87
N VAL A 85 39.89 -0.58 -12.95
CA VAL A 85 40.87 -0.32 -11.89
C VAL A 85 40.95 1.17 -11.67
N TYR A 86 40.83 1.60 -10.42
CA TYR A 86 41.06 2.99 -10.04
C TYR A 86 42.22 3.08 -9.04
N LEU A 87 43.14 4.00 -9.33
CA LEU A 87 44.29 4.34 -8.50
C LEU A 87 44.50 5.86 -8.52
N ALA A 88 44.87 6.43 -7.38
CA ALA A 88 45.20 7.84 -7.27
C ALA A 88 46.34 8.05 -6.25
N PRO A 89 47.08 9.17 -6.33
CA PRO A 89 48.16 9.47 -5.38
C PRO A 89 47.67 9.51 -3.92
N SER A 90 48.50 8.99 -3.02
CA SER A 90 48.28 9.04 -1.57
C SER A 90 49.12 10.15 -0.91
N ASN A 91 48.70 10.64 0.26
CA ASN A 91 49.46 11.65 1.03
C ASN A 91 50.69 11.09 1.75
N THR A 92 50.80 9.77 1.85
CA THR A 92 51.89 9.07 2.52
C THR A 92 53.24 9.33 1.87
N GLY A 93 54.23 9.66 2.70
CA GLY A 93 55.62 9.87 2.29
C GLY A 93 55.86 11.06 1.35
N ILE A 94 54.83 11.85 1.02
CA ILE A 94 54.98 13.13 0.31
C ILE A 94 55.54 14.16 1.29
N PRO A 95 56.76 14.72 1.07
CA PRO A 95 57.35 15.67 2.00
C PRO A 95 56.52 16.96 2.11
N SER A 96 56.16 17.37 3.33
CA SER A 96 55.47 18.65 3.55
C SER A 96 56.42 19.86 3.46
N GLY A 97 57.70 19.64 3.79
CA GLY A 97 58.71 20.70 3.94
C GLY A 97 58.64 21.45 5.28
N LEU A 98 57.87 20.94 6.24
CA LEU A 98 57.64 21.47 7.59
C LEU A 98 58.03 20.44 8.65
N ASP A 99 58.07 20.86 9.93
CA ASP A 99 58.44 20.05 11.10
C ASP A 99 57.17 19.58 11.82
N LEU A 100 56.45 18.63 11.21
CA LEU A 100 55.08 18.26 11.65
C LEU A 100 55.07 17.41 12.92
N ASP A 101 56.21 16.85 13.32
CA ASP A 101 56.37 16.08 14.56
C ASP A 101 57.22 16.78 15.64
N ASN A 102 57.63 18.02 15.40
CA ASN A 102 58.40 18.86 16.31
C ASN A 102 59.73 18.22 16.78
N ASP A 103 60.34 17.36 15.97
CA ASP A 103 61.63 16.73 16.29
C ASP A 103 62.85 17.64 15.99
N GLY A 104 62.61 18.78 15.33
CA GLY A 104 63.62 19.76 14.92
C GLY A 104 64.20 19.53 13.53
N SER A 105 63.63 18.59 12.76
CA SER A 105 63.88 18.30 11.36
C SER A 105 62.70 18.79 10.50
N THR A 106 62.89 18.86 9.18
CA THR A 106 61.77 19.02 8.22
C THR A 106 61.82 17.90 7.19
N THR A 107 62.43 16.80 7.59
CA THR A 107 62.81 15.68 6.74
C THR A 107 62.67 14.40 7.55
N GLY A 108 61.95 13.43 6.99
CA GLY A 108 61.65 12.18 7.65
C GLY A 108 60.23 11.75 7.33
N PRO A 109 59.83 10.52 7.73
CA PRO A 109 58.48 10.04 7.48
C PRO A 109 57.43 10.75 8.35
N GLY A 110 57.79 11.27 9.54
CA GLY A 110 56.89 12.07 10.39
C GLY A 110 56.56 13.46 9.86
N ASP A 111 57.40 13.98 8.95
CA ASP A 111 57.25 15.29 8.31
C ASP A 111 56.54 15.24 6.94
N ALA A 112 56.09 14.06 6.51
CA ALA A 112 55.28 13.92 5.31
C ALA A 112 53.82 14.28 5.59
N PHE A 113 53.05 14.62 4.54
CA PHE A 113 51.61 14.93 4.72
C PHE A 113 50.81 13.77 5.34
N GLY A 114 51.25 12.54 5.09
CA GLY A 114 50.99 11.38 5.92
C GLY A 114 52.25 10.55 6.08
N PHE A 115 52.34 9.78 7.17
CA PHE A 115 53.53 8.99 7.46
C PHE A 115 53.89 8.03 6.31
N GLY A 116 55.14 8.06 5.89
CA GLY A 116 55.68 7.14 4.87
C GLY A 116 57.14 7.43 4.52
N PHE A 117 57.86 6.39 4.12
CA PHE A 117 59.28 6.48 3.75
C PHE A 117 59.51 6.94 2.31
N PHE A 118 58.51 6.78 1.44
CA PHE A 118 58.51 7.27 0.07
C PHE A 118 57.09 7.65 -0.37
N PRO A 119 56.92 8.56 -1.34
CA PRO A 119 55.61 8.93 -1.87
C PRO A 119 54.82 7.72 -2.37
N GLY A 120 53.64 7.47 -1.81
CA GLY A 120 52.76 6.38 -2.22
C GLY A 120 52.87 5.08 -1.42
N GLN A 121 53.75 5.00 -0.42
CA GLN A 121 53.79 3.86 0.50
C GLN A 121 52.45 3.72 1.24
N PHE A 122 51.92 2.51 1.45
CA PHE A 122 50.59 2.31 2.08
C PHE A 122 49.40 2.89 1.29
N GLY A 123 49.53 2.96 -0.03
CA GLY A 123 48.47 3.43 -0.92
C GLY A 123 47.22 2.54 -0.92
N MET A 124 46.29 2.87 -1.80
CA MET A 124 45.07 2.10 -2.02
C MET A 124 44.89 1.80 -3.51
N VAL A 125 44.09 0.79 -3.83
CA VAL A 125 43.62 0.53 -5.20
C VAL A 125 42.21 -0.05 -5.15
N LEU A 126 41.33 0.46 -6.00
CA LEU A 126 39.97 -0.06 -6.16
C LEU A 126 39.90 -0.92 -7.42
N LEU A 127 39.35 -2.12 -7.28
CA LEU A 127 39.14 -3.07 -8.36
C LEU A 127 37.64 -3.33 -8.51
N SER A 128 37.12 -3.29 -9.73
CA SER A 128 35.70 -3.48 -10.00
C SER A 128 35.47 -4.36 -11.24
N LYS A 129 34.48 -5.25 -11.13
CA LYS A 129 33.90 -6.00 -12.26
C LYS A 129 32.95 -5.12 -13.08
N TYR A 130 32.44 -4.05 -12.48
CA TYR A 130 31.51 -3.08 -13.06
C TYR A 130 32.21 -1.78 -13.48
N PRO A 131 31.72 -1.07 -14.51
CA PRO A 131 32.31 0.19 -14.95
C PRO A 131 32.46 1.23 -13.84
N ILE A 132 33.61 1.92 -13.83
CA ILE A 132 33.83 3.12 -13.00
C ILE A 132 33.56 4.34 -13.87
N VAL A 133 32.75 5.27 -13.37
CA VAL A 133 32.42 6.54 -14.05
C VAL A 133 33.52 7.56 -13.77
N GLU A 134 34.65 7.41 -14.46
CA GLU A 134 35.90 8.15 -14.18
C GLU A 134 35.73 9.67 -14.16
N GLU A 135 34.81 10.23 -14.96
CA GLU A 135 34.53 11.66 -15.04
C GLU A 135 33.86 12.25 -13.78
N GLU A 136 33.22 11.41 -12.96
CA GLU A 136 32.51 11.81 -11.74
C GLU A 136 33.31 11.49 -10.47
N VAL A 137 34.46 10.83 -10.61
CA VAL A 137 35.31 10.49 -9.47
C VAL A 137 35.83 11.74 -8.77
N ARG A 138 35.64 11.78 -7.44
CA ARG A 138 36.16 12.85 -6.58
C ARG A 138 37.27 12.32 -5.68
N THR A 139 38.31 13.12 -5.55
CA THR A 139 39.47 12.84 -4.69
C THR A 139 39.66 13.99 -3.73
N PHE A 140 40.01 13.68 -2.48
CA PHE A 140 40.13 14.67 -1.41
C PHE A 140 41.55 14.70 -0.83
N GLN A 141 42.56 14.53 -1.70
CA GLN A 141 43.96 14.49 -1.27
C GLN A 141 44.39 15.83 -0.66
N ASN A 142 43.96 16.96 -1.24
CA ASN A 142 44.37 18.31 -0.87
C ASN A 142 43.38 19.04 0.05
N PHE A 143 42.34 18.35 0.53
CA PHE A 143 41.44 18.91 1.54
C PHE A 143 42.22 19.17 2.84
N ARG A 144 42.17 20.39 3.37
CA ARG A 144 42.99 20.80 4.53
C ARG A 144 42.28 20.53 5.83
N TRP A 145 43.00 20.05 6.83
CA TRP A 145 42.40 19.68 8.11
C TRP A 145 41.73 20.89 8.80
N GLN A 146 42.40 22.05 8.79
CA GLN A 146 41.83 23.27 9.37
C GLN A 146 40.58 23.82 8.63
N ASP A 147 40.31 23.37 7.39
CA ASP A 147 39.14 23.85 6.64
C ASP A 147 37.85 23.14 7.10
N MET A 148 37.97 22.10 7.92
CA MET A 148 36.85 21.41 8.54
C MET A 148 36.26 22.24 9.70
N PRO A 149 34.95 22.56 9.68
CA PRO A 149 34.30 23.28 10.76
C PRO A 149 34.43 22.55 12.09
N GLY A 150 35.04 23.22 13.06
CA GLY A 150 35.27 22.67 14.39
C GLY A 150 36.25 21.49 14.40
N ALA A 151 37.21 21.45 13.48
CA ALA A 151 38.28 20.44 13.43
C ALA A 151 38.88 20.17 14.82
N LEU A 152 39.04 18.89 15.15
CA LEU A 152 39.65 18.41 16.38
C LEU A 152 41.18 18.48 16.28
N LEU A 153 41.72 19.69 16.24
CA LEU A 153 43.16 19.90 16.16
C LEU A 153 43.85 19.53 17.50
N PRO A 154 45.05 18.91 17.46
CA PRO A 154 45.74 18.44 18.65
C PRO A 154 46.32 19.59 19.50
N ASP A 155 46.38 19.37 20.81
CA ASP A 155 46.84 20.34 21.80
C ASP A 155 48.31 20.12 22.16
N ASN A 156 49.11 21.17 22.30
CA ASN A 156 50.48 21.01 22.78
C ASN A 156 50.50 20.91 24.31
N PRO A 157 50.90 19.78 24.91
CA PRO A 157 50.85 19.59 26.36
C PRO A 157 51.82 20.51 27.13
N ASP A 158 52.76 21.17 26.45
CA ASP A 158 53.74 22.08 27.05
C ASP A 158 53.26 23.55 27.10
N THR A 159 52.12 23.89 26.48
CA THR A 159 51.53 25.23 26.45
C THR A 159 50.12 25.25 27.06
N PRO A 160 49.63 26.42 27.50
CA PRO A 160 48.26 26.56 28.03
C PRO A 160 47.21 26.91 26.97
N GLU A 161 47.62 27.24 25.74
CA GLU A 161 46.72 27.58 24.64
C GLU A 161 46.16 26.29 24.01
N PRO A 162 44.83 26.12 23.85
CA PRO A 162 44.27 24.91 23.27
C PRO A 162 44.52 24.81 21.76
N GLN A 163 44.65 23.58 21.24
CA GLN A 163 44.72 23.27 19.81
C GLN A 163 45.90 23.94 19.08
N ASP A 164 47.03 24.10 19.77
CA ASP A 164 48.17 24.90 19.32
C ASP A 164 49.39 24.06 18.93
N TYR A 165 49.24 22.74 18.76
CA TYR A 165 50.35 21.86 18.37
C TYR A 165 50.97 22.28 17.01
N TYR A 166 50.13 22.57 16.02
CA TYR A 166 50.55 23.05 14.71
C TYR A 166 50.51 24.57 14.64
N SER A 167 51.54 25.16 14.04
CA SER A 167 51.58 26.57 13.72
C SER A 167 50.60 26.94 12.61
N PRO A 168 50.19 28.22 12.49
CA PRO A 168 49.35 28.68 11.38
C PRO A 168 49.95 28.37 10.00
N GLU A 169 51.28 28.48 9.86
CA GLU A 169 51.98 28.15 8.61
C GLU A 169 51.90 26.65 8.26
N GLU A 170 51.83 25.76 9.25
CA GLU A 170 51.65 24.32 9.05
C GLU A 170 50.21 23.99 8.65
N LEU A 171 49.23 24.53 9.38
CA LEU A 171 47.82 24.33 9.08
C LEU A 171 47.44 24.83 7.68
N ASP A 172 48.10 25.88 7.17
CA ASP A 172 47.89 26.43 5.82
C ASP A 172 48.07 25.41 4.70
N VAL A 173 48.86 24.36 4.94
CA VAL A 173 49.14 23.30 3.96
C VAL A 173 48.78 21.90 4.45
N PHE A 174 48.53 21.68 5.74
CA PHE A 174 48.34 20.35 6.28
C PHE A 174 46.98 19.75 5.90
N ARG A 175 47.03 18.57 5.30
CA ARG A 175 45.89 17.88 4.66
C ARG A 175 45.17 17.01 5.69
N LEU A 176 43.84 16.90 5.60
CA LEU A 176 43.07 16.01 6.48
C LEU A 176 43.44 14.55 6.20
N SER A 177 43.21 14.09 4.96
CA SER A 177 43.56 12.74 4.50
C SER A 177 45.03 12.43 4.77
N SER A 178 45.31 11.42 5.58
CA SER A 178 46.65 10.94 5.90
C SER A 178 47.15 9.99 4.82
N LYS A 179 46.29 9.08 4.34
CA LYS A 179 46.52 8.35 3.08
C LYS A 179 45.62 8.94 2.01
N SER A 180 44.33 8.61 2.01
CA SER A 180 43.40 8.99 0.93
C SER A 180 41.93 8.91 1.34
N HIS A 181 41.11 9.76 0.70
CA HIS A 181 39.63 9.68 0.64
C HIS A 181 39.22 9.85 -0.83
N TRP A 182 38.42 8.91 -1.34
CA TRP A 182 37.89 8.91 -2.71
C TRP A 182 36.40 8.62 -2.71
N ASP A 183 35.66 9.33 -3.55
CA ASP A 183 34.31 8.97 -3.96
C ASP A 183 34.41 8.46 -5.40
N VAL A 184 34.17 7.15 -5.59
CA VAL A 184 34.32 6.46 -6.86
C VAL A 184 32.97 5.89 -7.29
N PRO A 185 32.25 6.55 -8.21
CA PRO A 185 30.97 6.06 -8.72
C PRO A 185 31.16 4.80 -9.59
N VAL A 186 30.43 3.74 -9.27
CA VAL A 186 30.41 2.47 -10.01
C VAL A 186 29.01 2.24 -10.59
N GLU A 187 28.94 1.96 -11.89
CA GLU A 187 27.67 1.71 -12.58
C GLU A 187 27.31 0.22 -12.52
N VAL A 188 26.26 -0.13 -11.78
CA VAL A 188 25.76 -1.50 -11.58
C VAL A 188 24.36 -1.59 -12.16
N ASP A 189 24.23 -2.29 -13.29
CA ASP A 189 22.96 -2.48 -14.01
C ASP A 189 22.18 -1.17 -14.30
N GLY A 190 22.91 -0.08 -14.56
CA GLY A 190 22.34 1.24 -14.90
C GLY A 190 22.13 2.17 -13.70
N GLU A 191 22.43 1.72 -12.49
CA GLU A 191 22.40 2.53 -11.26
C GLU A 191 23.82 2.93 -10.85
N ILE A 192 23.97 4.14 -10.31
CA ILE A 192 25.23 4.59 -9.72
C ILE A 192 25.26 4.22 -8.23
N ILE A 193 26.32 3.52 -7.84
CA ILE A 193 26.64 3.24 -6.44
C ILE A 193 27.99 3.90 -6.15
N HIS A 194 28.00 4.85 -5.22
CA HIS A 194 29.19 5.57 -4.79
C HIS A 194 30.03 4.70 -3.86
N VAL A 195 31.23 4.33 -4.28
CA VAL A 195 32.19 3.62 -3.42
C VAL A 195 33.03 4.67 -2.69
N LEU A 196 32.70 4.91 -1.43
CA LEU A 196 33.36 5.90 -0.57
C LEU A 196 34.56 5.24 0.12
N ALA A 197 35.71 5.35 -0.51
CA ALA A 197 36.93 4.65 -0.13
C ALA A 197 37.86 5.52 0.72
N SER A 198 38.24 5.05 1.91
CA SER A 198 39.25 5.73 2.73
C SER A 198 40.20 4.78 3.45
N HIS A 199 41.36 5.34 3.79
CA HIS A 199 42.33 4.73 4.68
C HIS A 199 42.85 5.84 5.61
N PRO A 200 42.17 6.09 6.75
CA PRO A 200 42.62 7.02 7.77
C PRO A 200 43.92 6.59 8.47
N THR A 201 44.46 7.47 9.30
CA THR A 201 45.66 7.16 10.09
C THR A 201 45.32 6.22 11.25
N PRO A 202 46.20 5.27 11.62
CA PRO A 202 46.11 4.58 12.90
C PRO A 202 46.11 5.61 14.03
N PRO A 203 45.25 5.51 15.07
CA PRO A 203 45.13 6.48 16.15
C PRO A 203 46.26 6.42 17.18
N VAL A 204 47.36 5.74 16.85
CA VAL A 204 48.50 5.45 17.73
C VAL A 204 49.81 5.91 17.08
N PHE A 205 50.94 5.69 17.75
CA PHE A 205 52.30 6.05 17.29
C PHE A 205 52.68 7.53 17.40
N ASP A 206 52.18 8.23 18.41
CA ASP A 206 52.47 9.62 18.74
C ASP A 206 52.56 9.85 20.28
N GLY A 207 52.64 11.12 20.69
CA GLY A 207 52.81 11.52 22.09
C GLY A 207 51.50 11.93 22.78
N PRO A 208 51.58 12.50 24.00
CA PRO A 208 50.41 12.93 24.78
C PRO A 208 49.51 13.97 24.11
N GLU A 209 49.96 14.60 23.03
CA GLU A 209 49.20 15.51 22.18
C GLU A 209 48.10 14.83 21.33
N ASP A 210 48.19 13.50 21.15
CA ASP A 210 47.22 12.66 20.42
C ASP A 210 46.89 13.16 18.99
N ARG A 211 47.92 13.40 18.19
CA ARG A 211 47.79 13.89 16.79
C ARG A 211 47.02 12.93 15.91
N ASN A 212 47.31 11.65 16.05
CA ASN A 212 46.81 10.60 15.21
C ASN A 212 45.41 10.20 15.62
N GLY A 213 45.09 10.14 16.93
CA GLY A 213 43.73 9.89 17.39
C GLY A 213 42.78 11.01 16.96
N THR A 214 43.19 12.28 17.12
CA THR A 214 42.31 13.38 16.70
C THR A 214 42.20 13.52 15.18
N ARG A 215 43.24 13.19 14.42
CA ARG A 215 43.18 13.16 12.94
C ARG A 215 42.30 12.02 12.44
N ASN A 216 42.46 10.82 12.98
CA ASN A 216 41.64 9.66 12.64
C ASN A 216 40.14 9.96 12.86
N HIS A 217 39.81 10.57 14.01
CA HIS A 217 38.44 11.01 14.30
C HIS A 217 37.86 11.91 13.19
N ASP A 218 38.60 12.93 12.77
CA ASP A 218 38.13 13.87 11.75
C ASP A 218 38.16 13.28 10.33
N GLU A 219 39.08 12.35 10.04
CA GLU A 219 39.07 11.57 8.80
C GLU A 219 37.81 10.70 8.70
N ILE A 220 37.32 10.12 9.79
CA ILE A 220 36.06 9.36 9.78
C ILE A 220 34.86 10.29 9.72
N ARG A 221 34.88 11.38 10.49
CA ARG A 221 33.84 12.41 10.48
C ARG A 221 33.68 13.00 9.07
N PHE A 222 34.74 13.09 8.29
CA PHE A 222 34.67 13.52 6.89
C PHE A 222 33.59 12.76 6.12
N TRP A 223 33.52 11.43 6.25
CA TRP A 223 32.47 10.65 5.60
C TRP A 223 31.09 10.88 6.21
N ALA A 224 30.99 11.00 7.53
CA ALA A 224 29.72 11.29 8.19
C ALA A 224 29.12 12.62 7.70
N ASP A 225 29.95 13.65 7.60
CA ASP A 225 29.57 14.96 7.05
C ASP A 225 29.30 14.87 5.54
N TYR A 226 30.08 14.09 4.77
CA TYR A 226 29.95 13.95 3.31
C TYR A 226 28.65 13.28 2.87
N ILE A 227 28.21 12.23 3.56
CA ILE A 227 26.99 11.47 3.22
C ILE A 227 25.72 12.14 3.76
N THR A 228 25.85 13.06 4.70
CA THR A 228 24.72 13.71 5.34
C THR A 228 24.40 15.01 4.61
N PRO A 229 23.20 15.15 3.99
CA PRO A 229 22.82 16.36 3.29
C PRO A 229 23.07 17.62 4.14
N ASP A 230 23.56 18.68 3.50
CA ASP A 230 23.89 19.99 4.06
C ASP A 230 25.04 20.03 5.09
N GLN A 231 25.53 18.90 5.58
CA GLN A 231 26.70 18.86 6.49
C GLN A 231 28.03 18.91 5.72
N GLY A 232 28.05 18.40 4.49
CA GLY A 232 29.22 18.32 3.62
C GLY A 232 29.55 19.57 2.81
N ASP A 233 28.82 20.68 2.97
CA ASP A 233 28.95 21.90 2.13
C ASP A 233 30.37 22.51 2.10
N TYR A 234 31.13 22.30 3.18
CA TYR A 234 32.50 22.80 3.31
C TYR A 234 33.53 21.93 2.58
N ILE A 235 33.15 20.69 2.23
CA ILE A 235 34.03 19.71 1.63
C ILE A 235 34.27 20.09 0.18
N TYR A 236 35.54 20.22 -0.20
CA TYR A 236 35.95 20.43 -1.58
C TYR A 236 36.87 19.31 -2.04
N ASP A 237 36.66 18.84 -3.27
CA ASP A 237 37.56 17.89 -3.91
C ASP A 237 38.83 18.57 -4.47
N ASP A 238 39.75 17.78 -5.01
CA ASP A 238 41.00 18.26 -5.59
C ASP A 238 40.80 19.16 -6.83
N ALA A 239 39.64 19.06 -7.49
CA ALA A 239 39.21 19.95 -8.55
C ALA A 239 38.54 21.24 -8.03
N ARG A 240 38.37 21.37 -6.71
CA ARG A 240 37.69 22.46 -5.98
C ARG A 240 36.18 22.49 -6.16
N THR A 241 35.56 21.37 -6.50
CA THR A 241 34.10 21.20 -6.45
C THR A 241 33.65 21.01 -5.01
N LEU A 242 32.71 21.85 -4.57
CA LEU A 242 32.17 21.85 -3.21
C LEU A 242 30.95 20.93 -3.08
N GLY A 243 30.69 20.44 -1.87
CA GLY A 243 29.48 19.70 -1.49
C GLY A 243 29.72 18.21 -1.21
N GLY A 244 28.77 17.62 -0.47
CA GLY A 244 28.69 16.19 -0.17
C GLY A 244 27.92 15.39 -1.23
N LEU A 245 27.48 14.18 -0.87
CA LEU A 245 26.50 13.41 -1.64
C LEU A 245 25.11 14.04 -1.55
N ALA A 246 24.32 13.87 -2.61
CA ALA A 246 22.92 14.28 -2.61
C ALA A 246 22.06 13.29 -1.81
N SER A 247 20.90 13.78 -1.32
CA SER A 247 19.94 12.94 -0.60
C SER A 247 19.46 11.78 -1.47
N GLY A 248 19.47 10.57 -0.90
CA GLY A 248 18.97 9.36 -1.57
C GLY A 248 19.96 8.66 -2.50
N GLU A 249 21.17 9.21 -2.71
CA GLU A 249 22.22 8.51 -3.47
C GLU A 249 22.65 7.22 -2.76
N LYS A 250 22.86 6.15 -3.54
CA LYS A 250 23.30 4.85 -3.03
C LYS A 250 24.81 4.88 -2.86
N PHE A 251 25.29 4.46 -1.70
CA PHE A 251 26.73 4.42 -1.43
C PHE A 251 27.12 3.20 -0.61
N VAL A 252 28.41 2.84 -0.66
CA VAL A 252 29.03 1.91 0.27
C VAL A 252 30.35 2.51 0.74
N ILE A 253 30.45 2.77 2.04
CA ILE A 253 31.71 3.20 2.66
C ILE A 253 32.59 1.98 2.87
N VAL A 254 33.81 2.03 2.34
CA VAL A 254 34.77 0.94 2.40
C VAL A 254 36.13 1.44 2.84
N GLY A 255 36.79 0.71 3.75
CA GLY A 255 38.11 1.12 4.18
C GLY A 255 38.61 0.46 5.44
N ASP A 256 39.92 0.57 5.64
CA ASP A 256 40.55 0.40 6.94
C ASP A 256 40.43 1.72 7.69
N GLN A 257 39.37 1.85 8.50
CA GLN A 257 39.08 3.05 9.29
C GLN A 257 40.00 3.17 10.51
N ASN A 258 40.79 2.12 10.81
CA ASN A 258 41.79 2.12 11.86
C ASN A 258 41.26 2.41 13.27
N THR A 259 39.98 2.19 13.51
CA THR A 259 39.34 2.53 14.78
C THR A 259 38.34 1.46 15.17
N ASP A 260 38.32 1.12 16.45
CA ASP A 260 37.43 0.13 17.01
C ASP A 260 36.36 0.82 17.87
N PRO A 261 35.11 0.36 17.85
CA PRO A 261 34.02 1.00 18.56
C PRO A 261 34.16 0.98 20.09
N PHE A 262 34.93 0.07 20.67
CA PHE A 262 34.95 -0.17 22.13
C PHE A 262 36.35 -0.36 22.72
N ASP A 263 37.27 -0.98 22.00
CA ASP A 263 38.47 -1.63 22.53
C ASP A 263 39.79 -1.01 22.04
N GLY A 264 39.72 -0.16 21.03
CA GLY A 264 40.87 0.52 20.43
C GLY A 264 41.33 1.77 21.18
N ASP A 265 42.49 2.28 20.79
CA ASP A 265 43.08 3.52 21.33
C ASP A 265 42.56 4.79 20.62
N GLY A 266 41.54 4.67 19.76
CA GLY A 266 40.93 5.80 19.06
C GLY A 266 40.17 6.74 19.99
N ILE A 267 39.89 7.97 19.51
CA ILE A 267 39.00 8.90 20.21
C ILE A 267 37.64 8.22 20.38
N PRO A 268 37.10 8.11 21.61
CA PRO A 268 35.81 7.48 21.85
C PRO A 268 34.70 8.13 21.02
N GLY A 269 33.93 7.32 20.29
CA GLY A 269 32.85 7.78 19.42
C GLY A 269 33.28 8.05 17.98
N ALA A 270 34.56 7.94 17.62
CA ALA A 270 35.04 8.25 16.27
C ALA A 270 34.29 7.45 15.19
N ILE A 271 34.22 6.12 15.30
CA ILE A 271 33.54 5.28 14.31
C ILE A 271 32.02 5.27 14.45
N GLN A 272 31.51 5.55 15.65
CA GLN A 272 30.08 5.69 15.90
C GLN A 272 29.45 6.82 15.08
N GLN A 273 30.24 7.83 14.66
CA GLN A 273 29.78 8.84 13.70
C GLN A 273 29.26 8.24 12.39
N LEU A 274 29.74 7.05 12.00
CA LEU A 274 29.24 6.30 10.85
C LEU A 274 28.29 5.18 11.26
N LEU A 275 28.58 4.45 12.35
CA LEU A 275 27.75 3.30 12.75
C LEU A 275 26.37 3.70 13.28
N ASP A 276 26.28 4.89 13.88
CA ASP A 276 25.03 5.45 14.42
C ASP A 276 24.38 6.43 13.43
N ASN A 277 24.96 6.60 12.23
CA ASN A 277 24.39 7.49 11.21
C ASN A 277 23.15 6.81 10.58
N PRO A 278 21.96 7.44 10.59
CA PRO A 278 20.72 6.84 10.09
C PRO A 278 20.74 6.58 8.57
N LEU A 279 21.66 7.17 7.83
CA LEU A 279 21.84 6.95 6.39
C LEU A 279 22.72 5.74 6.08
N VAL A 280 23.28 5.08 7.10
CA VAL A 280 24.14 3.91 6.97
C VAL A 280 23.40 2.67 7.47
N ASN A 281 23.34 1.62 6.65
CA ASN A 281 22.76 0.35 7.04
C ASN A 281 23.75 -0.47 7.88
N THR A 282 23.47 -0.57 9.18
CA THR A 282 24.24 -1.38 10.13
C THR A 282 23.44 -2.57 10.69
N SER A 283 22.32 -2.92 10.05
CA SER A 283 21.40 -4.00 10.48
C SER A 283 22.09 -5.37 10.61
N VAL A 284 23.15 -5.59 9.82
CA VAL A 284 23.99 -6.79 9.90
C VAL A 284 25.46 -6.36 10.03
N THR A 285 26.12 -6.82 11.09
CA THR A 285 27.57 -6.62 11.27
C THR A 285 28.34 -7.81 10.71
N PRO A 286 29.31 -7.61 9.79
CA PRO A 286 30.17 -8.68 9.31
C PRO A 286 30.83 -9.43 10.47
N SER A 287 30.81 -10.77 10.42
CA SER A 287 31.37 -11.59 11.51
C SER A 287 32.17 -12.79 11.00
N SER A 288 32.91 -13.42 11.90
CA SER A 288 33.68 -14.63 11.64
C SER A 288 33.74 -15.60 12.82
N THR A 289 34.09 -16.85 12.54
CA THR A 289 34.47 -17.84 13.56
C THR A 289 35.91 -17.68 14.04
N GLY A 290 36.77 -17.07 13.22
CA GLY A 290 38.20 -16.92 13.49
C GLY A 290 38.54 -15.81 14.48
N GLY A 291 37.77 -14.73 14.55
CA GLY A 291 37.97 -13.67 15.55
C GLY A 291 37.91 -14.18 17.00
N PRO A 292 36.83 -14.87 17.43
CA PRO A 292 36.74 -15.45 18.77
C PRO A 292 37.81 -16.51 19.04
N ASP A 293 38.17 -17.32 18.04
CA ASP A 293 39.26 -18.29 18.15
C ASP A 293 40.63 -17.61 18.33
N ALA A 294 40.90 -16.51 17.61
CA ALA A 294 42.09 -15.70 17.78
C ALA A 294 42.15 -15.07 19.17
N ALA A 295 41.03 -14.52 19.64
CA ALA A 295 40.96 -13.91 20.96
C ALA A 295 41.32 -14.88 22.11
N LEU A 296 40.91 -16.14 21.99
CA LEU A 296 41.28 -17.20 22.94
C LEU A 296 42.77 -17.59 22.89
N ARG A 297 43.40 -17.46 21.71
CA ARG A 297 44.80 -17.87 21.49
C ARG A 297 45.81 -16.79 21.87
N GLN A 298 45.43 -15.51 21.89
CA GLN A 298 46.31 -14.34 22.10
C GLN A 298 46.77 -14.11 23.56
N GLY A 299 46.99 -15.17 24.34
CA GLY A 299 47.71 -15.06 25.61
C GLY A 299 47.08 -14.18 26.71
N GLY A 300 45.81 -13.80 26.55
CA GLY A 300 45.05 -12.95 27.46
C GLY A 300 44.93 -11.47 27.06
N ALA A 301 45.40 -11.07 25.86
CA ALA A 301 45.31 -9.69 25.37
C ALA A 301 43.86 -9.16 25.35
N ASN A 302 42.89 -10.02 25.00
CA ASN A 302 41.48 -9.64 24.87
C ASN A 302 40.64 -9.91 26.14
N GLU A 303 41.24 -10.34 27.25
CA GLU A 303 40.50 -10.65 28.49
C GLU A 303 39.73 -9.44 29.05
N THR A 304 40.15 -8.22 28.69
CA THR A 304 39.57 -6.97 29.14
C THR A 304 38.78 -6.22 28.07
N GLN A 305 38.69 -6.76 26.85
CA GLN A 305 37.91 -6.17 25.77
C GLN A 305 36.41 -6.32 26.00
N LEU A 306 35.63 -5.38 25.46
CA LEU A 306 34.19 -5.24 25.61
C LEU A 306 33.43 -5.65 24.35
N GLY A 307 34.01 -5.45 23.17
CA GLY A 307 33.46 -5.83 21.88
C GLY A 307 33.32 -7.34 21.72
N ASP A 308 32.40 -7.76 20.86
CA ASP A 308 32.30 -9.16 20.47
C ASP A 308 33.41 -9.47 19.45
N PRO A 309 34.36 -10.36 19.78
CA PRO A 309 35.47 -10.66 18.89
C PRO A 309 35.04 -11.34 17.58
N ALA A 310 33.77 -11.76 17.45
CA ALA A 310 33.20 -12.18 16.17
C ALA A 310 33.26 -11.09 15.10
N PHE A 311 33.21 -9.81 15.50
CA PHE A 311 33.20 -8.65 14.61
C PHE A 311 34.58 -8.08 14.32
N ASP A 312 35.62 -8.62 14.95
CA ASP A 312 36.99 -8.15 14.75
C ASP A 312 37.48 -8.48 13.34
N THR A 313 38.26 -7.55 12.80
CA THR A 313 38.74 -7.58 11.41
C THR A 313 40.26 -7.54 11.32
N ALA A 314 40.96 -7.36 12.43
CA ALA A 314 42.43 -7.39 12.50
C ALA A 314 42.96 -8.14 13.73
N ASP A 315 44.16 -8.72 13.61
CA ASP A 315 44.87 -9.55 14.60
C ASP A 315 46.27 -8.98 14.85
N PHE A 316 46.41 -8.16 15.91
CA PHE A 316 47.68 -7.54 16.28
C PHE A 316 48.45 -8.40 17.32
N THR A 317 49.37 -7.80 18.08
CA THR A 317 50.31 -8.58 18.92
C THR A 317 49.64 -9.25 20.14
N ASP A 318 50.15 -10.42 20.54
CA ASP A 318 49.74 -11.24 21.71
C ASP A 318 49.90 -10.57 23.11
N THR A 319 50.07 -9.25 23.19
CA THR A 319 50.24 -8.52 24.45
C THR A 319 49.30 -7.33 24.63
N ALA A 320 49.08 -6.56 23.57
CA ALA A 320 48.13 -5.46 23.41
C ALA A 320 48.34 -4.88 21.99
N PRO A 321 47.32 -4.38 21.27
CA PRO A 321 45.92 -4.27 21.69
C PRO A 321 45.12 -5.57 21.55
N GLY A 322 45.66 -6.60 20.89
CA GLY A 322 44.96 -7.86 20.62
C GLY A 322 44.28 -7.85 19.24
N ASN A 323 43.10 -8.46 19.09
CA ASN A 323 42.29 -8.31 17.87
C ASN A 323 41.28 -7.17 18.03
N LEU A 324 40.97 -6.49 16.93
CA LEU A 324 40.10 -5.31 16.89
C LEU A 324 39.28 -5.28 15.60
N ARG A 325 38.17 -4.57 15.58
CA ARG A 325 37.41 -4.21 14.37
C ARG A 325 37.95 -2.89 13.80
N ALA A 326 38.80 -2.97 12.78
CA ALA A 326 39.43 -1.81 12.12
C ALA A 326 38.93 -1.56 10.69
N ASP A 327 38.58 -2.63 9.96
CA ASP A 327 38.06 -2.58 8.60
C ASP A 327 36.52 -2.59 8.53
N TYR A 328 35.96 -1.81 7.60
CA TYR A 328 34.52 -1.59 7.47
C TYR A 328 34.04 -1.65 6.01
N VAL A 329 32.86 -2.23 5.83
CA VAL A 329 32.01 -2.13 4.64
C VAL A 329 30.62 -1.73 5.13
N LEU A 330 30.17 -0.53 4.79
CA LEU A 330 28.98 0.09 5.35
C LEU A 330 28.11 0.63 4.21
N PRO A 331 27.09 -0.13 3.75
CA PRO A 331 26.18 0.33 2.70
C PRO A 331 25.22 1.41 3.20
N SER A 332 24.65 2.18 2.28
CA SER A 332 23.60 3.16 2.58
C SER A 332 22.30 2.50 3.05
N ALA A 333 21.47 3.22 3.81
CA ALA A 333 20.22 2.71 4.38
C ALA A 333 19.24 2.16 3.33
N ASN A 334 19.32 2.63 2.09
CA ASN A 334 18.52 2.20 0.94
C ASN A 334 19.14 1.05 0.12
N LEU A 335 20.16 0.36 0.66
CA LEU A 335 20.71 -0.89 0.13
C LEU A 335 20.50 -1.99 1.17
N ALA A 336 19.69 -2.99 0.84
CA ALA A 336 19.41 -4.11 1.73
C ALA A 336 20.59 -5.09 1.77
N ILE A 337 21.04 -5.45 2.98
CA ILE A 337 22.13 -6.42 3.18
C ILE A 337 21.59 -7.84 3.08
N THR A 338 22.12 -8.64 2.15
CA THR A 338 21.75 -10.06 1.96
C THR A 338 22.74 -11.01 2.62
N GLU A 339 24.02 -10.64 2.67
CA GLU A 339 25.09 -11.40 3.33
C GLU A 339 26.16 -10.44 3.87
N ALA A 340 26.83 -10.79 4.97
CA ALA A 340 27.95 -10.03 5.50
C ALA A 340 28.93 -10.95 6.22
N GLN A 341 30.23 -10.86 5.91
CA GLN A 341 31.22 -11.77 6.48
C GLN A 341 32.62 -11.12 6.59
N VAL A 342 33.33 -11.53 7.63
CA VAL A 342 34.79 -11.38 7.74
C VAL A 342 35.44 -12.70 7.32
N PHE A 343 36.32 -12.68 6.33
CA PHE A 343 37.10 -13.85 5.92
C PHE A 343 38.19 -14.12 6.97
N TRP A 344 37.78 -14.79 8.04
CA TRP A 344 38.68 -15.21 9.11
C TRP A 344 38.28 -16.61 9.58
N PRO A 345 38.82 -17.67 8.97
CA PRO A 345 38.56 -19.03 9.42
C PRO A 345 39.22 -19.29 10.78
N ALA A 346 38.57 -20.11 11.62
CA ALA A 346 39.12 -20.53 12.92
C ALA A 346 40.32 -21.49 12.76
N SER A 347 41.16 -21.61 13.79
CA SER A 347 42.39 -22.40 13.75
C SER A 347 42.24 -23.89 13.41
N GLU A 348 41.03 -24.46 13.56
CA GLU A 348 40.72 -25.84 13.18
C GLU A 348 40.14 -25.97 11.75
N GLU A 349 39.84 -24.86 11.07
CA GLU A 349 39.20 -24.84 9.76
C GLU A 349 40.23 -24.92 8.61
N PRO A 350 39.88 -25.54 7.46
CA PRO A 350 40.85 -25.82 6.39
C PRO A 350 41.54 -24.60 5.77
N LEU A 351 40.93 -23.40 5.89
CA LEU A 351 41.44 -22.17 5.27
C LEU A 351 42.28 -21.32 6.24
N PHE A 352 42.48 -21.77 7.49
CA PHE A 352 43.29 -21.06 8.49
C PHE A 352 44.71 -20.75 8.02
N ASP A 353 45.30 -21.66 7.25
CA ASP A 353 46.66 -21.49 6.71
C ASP A 353 46.80 -20.23 5.82
N LEU A 354 45.70 -19.66 5.32
CA LEU A 354 45.72 -18.41 4.54
C LEU A 354 45.85 -17.15 5.41
N VAL A 355 45.38 -17.20 6.65
CA VAL A 355 45.37 -16.04 7.58
C VAL A 355 46.40 -16.19 8.71
N GLY A 356 46.69 -17.43 9.14
CA GLY A 356 47.69 -17.73 10.16
C GLY A 356 47.31 -17.26 11.58
N SER A 357 48.29 -17.28 12.48
CA SER A 357 48.14 -16.86 13.89
C SER A 357 48.65 -15.44 14.14
N GLY A 358 48.32 -14.50 13.25
CA GLY A 358 48.85 -13.13 13.31
C GLY A 358 50.32 -13.06 12.89
N PHE A 359 51.20 -12.53 13.75
CA PHE A 359 52.60 -12.23 13.40
C PHE A 359 53.58 -13.42 13.52
N PRO A 360 54.49 -13.64 12.53
CA PRO A 360 54.60 -12.91 11.25
C PRO A 360 53.44 -13.26 10.31
N VAL A 361 52.90 -12.25 9.63
CA VAL A 361 51.71 -12.37 8.78
C VAL A 361 51.92 -13.36 7.63
N VAL A 362 50.88 -14.13 7.31
CA VAL A 362 50.87 -15.01 6.13
C VAL A 362 50.33 -14.26 4.91
N SER A 363 49.15 -13.67 5.06
CA SER A 363 48.54 -12.77 4.06
C SER A 363 48.58 -11.33 4.56
N SER A 364 47.87 -11.05 5.66
CA SER A 364 47.79 -9.75 6.32
C SER A 364 47.50 -9.93 7.81
N ASP A 365 47.83 -8.94 8.63
CA ASP A 365 47.34 -8.80 10.00
C ASP A 365 45.86 -8.37 10.04
N HIS A 366 45.35 -7.80 8.95
CA HIS A 366 43.92 -7.54 8.70
C HIS A 366 43.23 -8.70 7.97
N ARG A 367 41.90 -8.64 7.88
CA ARG A 367 41.04 -9.66 7.24
C ARG A 367 40.17 -9.01 6.18
N LEU A 368 39.88 -9.75 5.12
CA LEU A 368 38.94 -9.29 4.10
C LEU A 368 37.54 -9.22 4.72
N VAL A 369 36.86 -8.09 4.54
CA VAL A 369 35.48 -7.86 4.98
C VAL A 369 34.63 -7.62 3.74
N TYR A 370 33.48 -8.28 3.64
CA TYR A 370 32.53 -8.03 2.55
C TYR A 370 31.09 -8.00 3.03
N VAL A 371 30.27 -7.33 2.23
CA VAL A 371 28.81 -7.27 2.35
C VAL A 371 28.21 -7.45 0.95
N ASP A 372 27.16 -8.25 0.87
CA ASP A 372 26.32 -8.39 -0.32
C ASP A 372 25.09 -7.51 -0.16
N VAL A 373 24.76 -6.76 -1.21
CA VAL A 373 23.59 -5.88 -1.23
C VAL A 373 22.67 -6.16 -2.40
N ALA A 374 21.37 -6.09 -2.15
CA ALA A 374 20.35 -6.20 -3.18
C ALA A 374 20.11 -4.85 -3.86
N VAL A 375 20.10 -4.85 -5.20
CA VAL A 375 19.65 -3.71 -6.01
C VAL A 375 18.20 -4.00 -6.46
N ASN A 376 17.19 -3.53 -5.72
CA ASN A 376 15.78 -3.67 -6.12
C ASN A 376 15.47 -2.71 -7.28
N THR A 377 15.04 -3.26 -8.41
CA THR A 377 14.67 -2.49 -9.62
C THR A 377 13.17 -2.25 -9.74
N LEU A 378 12.35 -2.81 -8.84
CA LEU A 378 10.92 -2.55 -8.69
C LEU A 378 10.65 -1.88 -7.33
N PRO A 379 11.04 -0.60 -7.14
CA PRO A 379 11.13 0.04 -5.82
C PRO A 379 9.78 0.19 -5.11
N ASN A 380 8.67 0.24 -5.87
CA ASN A 380 7.31 0.39 -5.34
C ASN A 380 6.52 -0.93 -5.40
N GLY A 381 7.19 -2.05 -5.69
CA GLY A 381 6.56 -3.35 -5.84
C GLY A 381 5.64 -3.43 -7.07
N VAL A 382 4.56 -4.18 -6.91
CA VAL A 382 3.54 -4.40 -7.93
C VAL A 382 2.16 -4.16 -7.34
N ALA A 383 1.20 -3.79 -8.18
CA ALA A 383 -0.17 -3.55 -7.72
C ALA A 383 -1.19 -4.09 -8.72
N SER A 384 -2.36 -4.42 -8.18
CA SER A 384 -3.58 -4.63 -8.95
C SER A 384 -4.66 -3.66 -8.49
N GLY A 385 -5.58 -3.29 -9.37
CA GLY A 385 -6.66 -2.38 -9.01
C GLY A 385 -7.68 -2.20 -10.10
N ASP A 386 -8.69 -1.40 -9.78
CA ASP A 386 -9.86 -1.21 -10.65
C ASP A 386 -10.48 -2.56 -11.07
N THR A 387 -10.36 -3.57 -10.22
CA THR A 387 -10.80 -4.93 -10.52
C THR A 387 -12.33 -5.00 -10.58
N THR A 388 -12.85 -5.61 -11.65
CA THR A 388 -14.27 -5.83 -11.88
C THR A 388 -14.58 -7.33 -11.86
N GLN A 389 -15.79 -7.67 -12.26
CA GLN A 389 -16.24 -9.03 -12.52
C GLN A 389 -15.39 -9.79 -13.56
N ASP A 390 -14.74 -9.09 -14.51
CA ASP A 390 -14.10 -9.72 -15.66
C ASP A 390 -12.79 -9.04 -16.11
N SER A 391 -12.28 -8.09 -15.33
CA SER A 391 -11.07 -7.35 -15.68
C SER A 391 -10.32 -6.79 -14.47
N THR A 392 -9.05 -6.44 -14.64
CA THR A 392 -8.22 -5.74 -13.66
C THR A 392 -7.16 -4.89 -14.35
N VAL A 393 -6.61 -3.90 -13.66
CA VAL A 393 -5.40 -3.18 -14.05
C VAL A 393 -4.23 -3.72 -13.23
N LEU A 394 -3.18 -4.19 -13.91
CA LEU A 394 -1.91 -4.56 -13.27
C LEU A 394 -0.89 -3.45 -13.47
N TRP A 395 -0.07 -3.20 -12.45
CA TRP A 395 0.80 -2.02 -12.37
C TRP A 395 2.17 -2.34 -11.76
N THR A 396 3.21 -1.65 -12.22
CA THR A 396 4.51 -1.59 -11.53
C THR A 396 5.28 -0.34 -11.92
N ARG A 397 6.29 0.04 -11.13
CA ARG A 397 7.34 0.96 -11.54
C ARG A 397 8.68 0.24 -11.60
N SER A 398 9.36 0.34 -12.74
CA SER A 398 10.68 -0.26 -12.95
C SER A 398 11.73 0.83 -13.16
N LEU A 399 12.89 0.66 -12.51
CA LEU A 399 14.05 1.51 -12.70
C LEU A 399 14.82 1.19 -14.00
N ILE A 400 14.59 0.00 -14.58
CA ILE A 400 15.26 -0.43 -15.81
C ILE A 400 14.38 -0.10 -17.03
N PRO A 401 14.82 0.80 -17.93
CA PRO A 401 14.11 1.04 -19.18
C PRO A 401 14.07 -0.22 -20.05
N GLY A 402 12.90 -0.52 -20.61
CA GLY A 402 12.69 -1.69 -21.45
C GLY A 402 11.30 -2.29 -21.33
N GLU A 403 11.12 -3.47 -21.89
CA GLU A 403 9.85 -4.20 -21.82
C GLU A 403 9.67 -4.81 -20.42
N VAL A 404 8.51 -4.53 -19.82
CA VAL A 404 8.03 -5.16 -18.59
C VAL A 404 6.92 -6.14 -18.97
N THR A 405 7.01 -7.37 -18.48
CA THR A 405 6.06 -8.44 -18.76
C THR A 405 5.18 -8.69 -17.54
N PHE A 406 3.87 -8.82 -17.75
CA PHE A 406 2.87 -9.16 -16.75
C PHE A 406 2.26 -10.51 -17.12
N GLU A 407 2.54 -11.57 -16.36
CA GLU A 407 1.93 -12.89 -16.51
C GLU A 407 0.87 -13.08 -15.43
N TYR A 408 -0.28 -13.67 -15.75
CA TYR A 408 -1.34 -13.94 -14.78
C TYR A 408 -1.93 -15.34 -14.96
N THR A 409 -2.45 -15.90 -13.86
CA THR A 409 -2.93 -17.28 -13.77
C THR A 409 -3.84 -17.49 -12.57
N THR A 410 -4.57 -18.61 -12.52
CA THR A 410 -5.32 -19.07 -11.33
C THR A 410 -4.53 -20.07 -10.48
N ASP A 411 -3.26 -20.31 -10.80
CA ASP A 411 -2.36 -21.21 -10.08
C ASP A 411 -1.16 -20.43 -9.50
N ALA A 412 -1.10 -20.33 -8.17
CA ALA A 412 -0.04 -19.59 -7.45
C ALA A 412 1.38 -20.06 -7.77
N GLU A 413 1.58 -21.29 -8.28
CA GLU A 413 2.90 -21.81 -8.66
C GLU A 413 3.29 -21.44 -10.11
N PHE A 414 2.44 -20.69 -10.83
CA PHE A 414 2.62 -20.30 -12.22
C PHE A 414 2.93 -21.47 -13.16
N SER A 415 2.38 -22.66 -12.88
CA SER A 415 2.66 -23.86 -13.69
C SER A 415 1.99 -23.83 -15.07
N ALA A 416 0.91 -23.05 -15.20
CA ALA A 416 0.23 -22.74 -16.45
C ALA A 416 -0.19 -21.26 -16.45
N ILE A 417 0.33 -20.48 -17.38
CA ILE A 417 -0.02 -19.06 -17.53
C ILE A 417 -1.38 -18.95 -18.24
N ALA A 418 -2.33 -18.24 -17.63
CA ALA A 418 -3.64 -17.96 -18.23
C ALA A 418 -3.52 -16.87 -19.31
N GLY A 419 -2.69 -15.86 -19.07
CA GLY A 419 -2.36 -14.86 -20.07
C GLY A 419 -1.13 -14.02 -19.74
N THR A 420 -0.69 -13.25 -20.73
CA THR A 420 0.48 -12.38 -20.64
C THR A 420 0.16 -11.04 -21.29
N ALA A 421 0.57 -9.95 -20.66
CA ALA A 421 0.56 -8.59 -21.18
C ALA A 421 1.95 -7.97 -21.03
N THR A 422 2.22 -6.90 -21.77
CA THR A 422 3.53 -6.22 -21.73
C THR A 422 3.35 -4.72 -21.83
N ALA A 423 4.17 -3.97 -21.11
CA ALA A 423 4.30 -2.52 -21.25
C ALA A 423 5.77 -2.14 -21.42
N THR A 424 6.07 -0.93 -21.91
CA THR A 424 7.45 -0.47 -22.10
C THR A 424 7.74 0.73 -21.21
N VAL A 425 8.76 0.61 -20.38
CA VAL A 425 9.31 1.68 -19.56
C VAL A 425 10.32 2.47 -20.38
N SER A 426 10.03 3.73 -20.66
CA SER A 426 10.95 4.66 -21.32
C SER A 426 11.59 5.67 -20.36
N ASP A 427 10.96 5.89 -19.22
CA ASP A 427 11.36 6.83 -18.19
C ASP A 427 11.19 6.12 -16.83
N PRO A 428 12.27 5.88 -16.07
CA PRO A 428 12.22 5.24 -14.76
C PRO A 428 11.35 5.95 -13.72
N THR A 429 10.95 7.21 -13.95
CA THR A 429 10.06 7.97 -13.04
C THR A 429 8.57 7.73 -13.31
N ILE A 430 8.24 7.04 -14.41
CA ILE A 430 6.87 6.80 -14.86
C ILE A 430 6.56 5.31 -14.70
N PRO A 431 5.62 4.95 -13.82
CA PRO A 431 5.11 3.58 -13.74
C PRO A 431 4.47 3.11 -15.05
N VAL A 432 4.34 1.80 -15.22
CA VAL A 432 3.63 1.18 -16.32
C VAL A 432 2.48 0.32 -15.81
N LYS A 433 1.39 0.32 -16.57
CA LYS A 433 0.19 -0.47 -16.28
C LYS A 433 -0.36 -1.15 -17.52
N VAL A 434 -1.08 -2.24 -17.31
CA VAL A 434 -1.79 -3.01 -18.36
C VAL A 434 -3.19 -3.37 -17.88
N GLU A 435 -4.18 -3.20 -18.74
CA GLU A 435 -5.53 -3.68 -18.50
C GLU A 435 -5.66 -5.12 -19.02
N VAL A 436 -6.16 -6.00 -18.16
CA VAL A 436 -6.44 -7.40 -18.46
C VAL A 436 -7.96 -7.60 -18.43
N THR A 437 -8.54 -8.16 -19.49
CA THR A 437 -9.99 -8.37 -19.63
C THR A 437 -10.34 -9.81 -19.99
N GLY A 438 -11.61 -10.19 -19.83
CA GLY A 438 -12.10 -11.54 -20.12
C GLY A 438 -11.70 -12.57 -19.06
N LEU A 439 -11.53 -12.11 -17.83
CA LEU A 439 -11.30 -12.95 -16.65
C LEU A 439 -12.59 -13.65 -16.24
N GLU A 440 -12.47 -14.79 -15.55
CA GLU A 440 -13.60 -15.51 -15.00
C GLU A 440 -14.11 -14.77 -13.76
N ASN A 441 -15.43 -14.68 -13.59
CA ASN A 441 -16.06 -14.06 -12.43
C ASN A 441 -15.76 -14.82 -11.13
N GLY A 442 -15.73 -14.10 -10.00
CA GLY A 442 -15.57 -14.71 -8.66
C GLY A 442 -14.32 -15.58 -8.53
N THR A 443 -13.22 -15.21 -9.19
CA THR A 443 -12.04 -16.06 -9.36
C THR A 443 -10.79 -15.36 -8.84
N GLU A 444 -10.00 -16.07 -8.02
CA GLU A 444 -8.69 -15.62 -7.57
C GLU A 444 -7.64 -15.83 -8.67
N TYR A 445 -6.85 -14.79 -8.90
CA TYR A 445 -5.73 -14.76 -9.83
C TYR A 445 -4.45 -14.36 -9.11
N PHE A 446 -3.35 -14.95 -9.55
CA PHE A 446 -1.98 -14.59 -9.21
C PHE A 446 -1.33 -13.97 -10.44
N TYR A 447 -0.52 -12.96 -10.25
CA TYR A 447 0.24 -12.33 -11.32
C TYR A 447 1.70 -12.14 -10.95
N ARG A 448 2.57 -12.20 -11.96
CA ARG A 448 4.01 -12.00 -11.86
C ARG A 448 4.41 -10.92 -12.85
N VAL A 449 5.20 -9.97 -12.38
CA VAL A 449 5.75 -8.89 -13.18
C VAL A 449 7.25 -9.09 -13.29
N THR A 450 7.78 -9.12 -14.50
CA THR A 450 9.21 -9.24 -14.79
C THR A 450 9.68 -8.00 -15.55
N ASP A 451 10.65 -7.27 -15.00
CA ASP A 451 11.23 -6.10 -15.69
C ASP A 451 12.25 -6.48 -16.77
N ALA A 452 12.77 -5.48 -17.48
CA ALA A 452 13.76 -5.69 -18.52
C ALA A 452 15.13 -6.18 -18.00
N GLY A 453 15.42 -5.99 -16.71
CA GLY A 453 16.58 -6.52 -16.01
C GLY A 453 16.41 -7.97 -15.53
N GLY A 454 15.19 -8.50 -15.58
CA GLY A 454 14.84 -9.84 -15.11
C GLY A 454 14.51 -9.92 -13.62
N THR A 455 14.29 -8.79 -12.94
CA THR A 455 13.72 -8.78 -11.58
C THR A 455 12.25 -9.10 -11.65
N GLU A 456 11.80 -9.97 -10.73
CA GLU A 456 10.42 -10.42 -10.64
C GLU A 456 9.79 -9.98 -9.32
N ALA A 457 8.52 -9.63 -9.37
CA ALA A 457 7.65 -9.43 -8.21
C ALA A 457 6.28 -10.04 -8.50
N GLU A 458 5.61 -10.55 -7.46
CA GLU A 458 4.35 -11.27 -7.58
C GLU A 458 3.26 -10.60 -6.75
N GLY A 459 2.01 -10.78 -7.17
CA GLY A 459 0.83 -10.35 -6.44
C GLY A 459 -0.39 -11.21 -6.76
N ARG A 460 -1.53 -10.86 -6.17
CA ARG A 460 -2.81 -11.52 -6.39
C ARG A 460 -3.97 -10.53 -6.40
N PHE A 461 -5.09 -10.95 -6.97
CA PHE A 461 -6.36 -10.23 -6.94
C PHE A 461 -7.51 -11.23 -7.13
N ALA A 462 -8.74 -10.83 -6.79
CA ALA A 462 -9.94 -11.61 -7.07
C ALA A 462 -10.93 -10.78 -7.88
N THR A 463 -11.47 -11.35 -8.96
CA THR A 463 -12.61 -10.76 -9.67
C THR A 463 -13.88 -10.89 -8.84
N SER A 464 -14.77 -9.91 -8.94
CA SER A 464 -16.00 -9.93 -8.13
C SER A 464 -16.97 -11.02 -8.60
N ALA A 465 -17.83 -11.46 -7.67
CA ALA A 465 -18.81 -12.52 -7.92
C ALA A 465 -19.83 -12.13 -9.01
N GLU A 466 -20.36 -13.13 -9.74
CA GLU A 466 -21.42 -12.92 -10.72
C GLU A 466 -22.67 -12.30 -10.09
N PHE A 467 -23.36 -11.48 -10.86
CA PHE A 467 -24.62 -10.88 -10.45
C PHE A 467 -25.63 -11.95 -9.98
N GLY A 468 -26.34 -11.68 -8.87
CA GLY A 468 -27.27 -12.63 -8.25
C GLY A 468 -26.63 -13.61 -7.25
N ALA A 469 -25.30 -13.67 -7.15
CA ALA A 469 -24.61 -14.48 -6.15
C ALA A 469 -24.52 -13.73 -4.81
N GLN A 470 -24.79 -14.43 -3.71
CA GLN A 470 -24.49 -13.95 -2.35
C GLN A 470 -23.35 -14.79 -1.81
N THR A 471 -22.14 -14.24 -1.81
CA THR A 471 -20.90 -14.91 -1.39
C THR A 471 -20.23 -14.21 -0.22
N GLY A 472 -20.82 -13.12 0.28
CA GLY A 472 -20.20 -12.22 1.24
C GLY A 472 -19.18 -11.32 0.56
N LEU A 473 -18.70 -10.34 1.31
CA LEU A 473 -17.70 -9.37 0.85
C LEU A 473 -16.87 -8.88 2.04
N SER A 474 -15.55 -8.79 1.87
CA SER A 474 -14.63 -8.24 2.87
C SER A 474 -13.73 -7.17 2.22
N PHE A 475 -13.78 -5.93 2.69
CA PHE A 475 -12.94 -4.86 2.15
C PHE A 475 -12.46 -3.90 3.23
N GLY A 476 -11.40 -3.15 2.91
CA GLY A 476 -10.80 -2.15 3.80
C GLY A 476 -10.85 -0.76 3.19
N VAL A 477 -10.86 0.27 4.03
CA VAL A 477 -10.86 1.68 3.61
C VAL A 477 -9.99 2.50 4.57
N SER A 478 -9.20 3.41 4.03
CA SER A 478 -8.54 4.49 4.76
C SER A 478 -8.07 5.59 3.81
N GLY A 479 -7.89 6.81 4.32
CA GLY A 479 -7.32 7.96 3.63
C GLY A 479 -6.16 8.55 4.43
N ASP A 480 -5.63 9.66 3.94
CA ASP A 480 -4.77 10.59 4.69
C ASP A 480 -3.43 9.99 5.18
N TRP A 481 -2.41 10.02 4.32
CA TRP A 481 -1.03 9.70 4.72
C TRP A 481 0.02 10.70 4.26
N ARG A 482 0.57 11.43 5.23
CA ARG A 482 1.66 12.38 4.97
C ARG A 482 2.98 11.66 4.63
N GLY A 483 3.67 12.13 3.61
CA GLY A 483 4.89 11.50 3.08
C GLY A 483 6.05 11.49 4.08
N GLU A 484 6.22 12.55 4.86
CA GLU A 484 7.27 12.63 5.87
C GLU A 484 7.04 11.73 7.09
N LEU A 485 5.82 11.20 7.27
CA LEU A 485 5.47 10.20 8.29
C LEU A 485 5.61 8.75 7.80
N ALA A 486 5.95 8.52 6.52
CA ALA A 486 6.26 7.18 6.02
C ALA A 486 7.46 6.57 6.78
N PRO A 487 7.46 5.25 7.06
CA PRO A 487 6.50 4.23 6.62
C PRO A 487 5.25 4.15 7.52
N TYR A 488 4.25 3.37 7.11
CA TYR A 488 2.90 3.38 7.70
C TYR A 488 2.54 2.07 8.43
N PRO A 489 2.94 1.90 9.71
CA PRO A 489 2.60 0.71 10.50
C PRO A 489 1.10 0.56 10.78
N ALA A 490 0.31 1.63 10.66
CA ALA A 490 -1.15 1.59 10.89
C ALA A 490 -1.88 0.57 9.98
N ILE A 491 -1.32 0.29 8.81
CA ILE A 491 -1.90 -0.64 7.82
C ILE A 491 -1.09 -1.94 7.65
N ILE A 492 -0.10 -2.20 8.50
CA ILE A 492 0.82 -3.35 8.37
C ILE A 492 0.09 -4.70 8.36
N ASN A 493 -1.05 -4.78 9.06
CA ASN A 493 -1.82 -6.02 9.17
C ASN A 493 -2.79 -6.25 8.00
N VAL A 494 -2.97 -5.31 7.07
CA VAL A 494 -3.98 -5.39 6.00
C VAL A 494 -3.70 -6.56 5.05
N ALA A 495 -2.44 -6.75 4.66
CA ALA A 495 -2.04 -7.81 3.72
C ALA A 495 -2.39 -9.23 4.23
N GLU A 496 -2.49 -9.39 5.55
CA GLU A 496 -2.85 -10.66 6.19
C GLU A 496 -4.37 -10.90 6.27
N LYS A 497 -5.20 -9.89 5.99
CA LYS A 497 -6.67 -9.95 6.13
C LYS A 497 -7.37 -10.67 4.98
N ASN A 498 -6.69 -10.84 3.83
CA ASN A 498 -7.26 -11.44 2.62
C ASN A 498 -8.56 -10.74 2.17
N LEU A 499 -8.52 -9.40 2.13
CA LEU A 499 -9.63 -8.57 1.65
C LEU A 499 -9.82 -8.77 0.14
N ASP A 500 -11.08 -8.65 -0.32
CA ASP A 500 -11.45 -8.64 -1.73
C ASP A 500 -10.91 -7.39 -2.43
N PHE A 501 -10.98 -6.23 -1.75
CA PHE A 501 -10.33 -4.99 -2.19
C PHE A 501 -10.02 -4.04 -1.01
N PHE A 502 -9.22 -3.02 -1.29
CA PHE A 502 -8.95 -1.91 -0.37
C PHE A 502 -9.21 -0.57 -1.08
N VAL A 503 -9.83 0.39 -0.39
CA VAL A 503 -10.07 1.73 -0.94
C VAL A 503 -9.04 2.71 -0.39
N GLU A 504 -8.25 3.29 -1.30
CA GLU A 504 -7.35 4.42 -1.06
C GLU A 504 -8.16 5.72 -1.20
N HIS A 505 -8.55 6.29 -0.06
CA HIS A 505 -9.70 7.17 0.03
C HIS A 505 -9.33 8.66 0.09
N GLY A 506 -8.60 9.14 -0.91
CA GLY A 506 -8.11 10.53 -0.96
C GLY A 506 -6.87 10.77 -0.09
N ASP A 507 -6.23 11.92 -0.28
CA ASP A 507 -5.00 12.31 0.41
C ASP A 507 -3.89 11.25 0.36
N THR A 508 -3.81 10.61 -0.81
CA THR A 508 -2.84 9.57 -1.15
C THR A 508 -1.40 10.11 -1.24
N ILE A 509 -1.27 11.44 -1.30
CA ILE A 509 -0.06 12.21 -1.05
C ILE A 509 -0.45 13.54 -0.43
N TYR A 510 0.52 14.20 0.19
CA TYR A 510 0.41 15.63 0.54
C TYR A 510 1.36 16.45 -0.36
N ALA A 511 0.81 16.93 -1.47
CA ALA A 511 1.55 17.68 -2.48
C ALA A 511 1.95 19.09 -2.01
N ASP A 512 1.25 19.64 -1.04
CA ASP A 512 1.33 21.02 -0.54
C ASP A 512 1.86 21.13 0.90
N ILE A 513 2.38 20.02 1.44
CA ILE A 513 3.12 19.97 2.71
C ILE A 513 4.59 19.62 2.43
N GLY A 514 5.51 20.33 3.06
CA GLY A 514 6.94 20.05 2.94
C GLY A 514 7.35 18.66 3.45
N SER A 515 7.91 17.83 2.56
CA SER A 515 8.44 16.49 2.88
C SER A 515 9.89 16.30 2.36
N PRO A 516 10.63 15.25 2.79
CA PRO A 516 11.95 14.95 2.28
C PRO A 516 12.05 14.74 0.76
N ALA A 517 10.96 14.37 0.08
CA ALA A 517 10.98 14.05 -1.35
C ALA A 517 11.19 15.25 -2.29
N VAL A 518 10.73 16.45 -1.91
CA VAL A 518 10.81 17.64 -2.78
C VAL A 518 11.41 18.82 -2.02
N LEU A 519 12.55 19.31 -2.51
CA LEU A 519 13.31 20.39 -1.88
C LEU A 519 13.37 21.64 -2.78
N ASN A 520 13.37 22.81 -2.16
CA ASN A 520 13.73 24.07 -2.78
C ASN A 520 15.22 24.08 -3.17
N PRO A 521 15.66 24.96 -4.08
CA PRO A 521 17.07 25.10 -4.45
C PRO A 521 18.02 25.46 -3.29
N ASP A 522 17.50 25.88 -2.13
CA ASP A 522 18.26 26.20 -0.92
C ASP A 522 18.30 25.04 0.10
N GLY A 523 17.82 23.84 -0.28
CA GLY A 523 17.81 22.64 0.55
C GLY A 523 16.62 22.53 1.51
N THR A 524 15.81 23.59 1.64
CA THR A 524 14.59 23.54 2.48
C THR A 524 13.50 22.70 1.82
N ARG A 525 12.61 22.06 2.60
CA ARG A 525 11.46 21.34 2.03
C ARG A 525 10.58 22.30 1.23
N LYS A 526 10.19 21.88 0.02
CA LYS A 526 9.24 22.61 -0.81
C LYS A 526 7.85 22.27 -0.32
N GLU A 527 7.09 23.30 0.09
CA GLU A 527 5.72 23.10 0.55
C GLU A 527 4.85 22.57 -0.60
N GLN A 528 4.76 23.30 -1.72
CA GLN A 528 3.93 22.93 -2.88
C GLN A 528 4.74 22.28 -4.01
N ALA A 529 4.37 21.06 -4.39
CA ALA A 529 4.72 20.46 -5.67
C ALA A 529 3.99 21.21 -6.80
N GLU A 530 4.72 21.65 -7.81
CA GLU A 530 4.17 22.47 -8.91
C GLU A 530 4.32 21.76 -10.26
N THR A 531 5.38 20.97 -10.41
CA THR A 531 5.71 20.29 -11.66
C THR A 531 5.41 18.80 -11.58
N LEU A 532 5.06 18.19 -12.72
CA LEU A 532 4.80 16.75 -12.80
C LEU A 532 5.90 15.87 -12.18
N PRO A 533 7.22 16.11 -12.37
CA PRO A 533 8.27 15.36 -11.67
C PRO A 533 8.22 15.49 -10.14
N GLU A 534 7.81 16.65 -9.60
CA GLU A 534 7.67 16.84 -8.15
C GLU A 534 6.48 16.05 -7.60
N TYR A 535 5.33 16.05 -8.29
CA TYR A 535 4.19 15.20 -7.93
C TYR A 535 4.54 13.71 -7.98
N ARG A 536 5.27 13.26 -9.01
CA ARG A 536 5.76 11.87 -9.08
C ARG A 536 6.69 11.52 -7.91
N ALA A 537 7.56 12.46 -7.50
CA ALA A 537 8.43 12.25 -6.34
C ALA A 537 7.62 12.13 -5.03
N LYS A 538 6.52 12.87 -4.89
CA LYS A 538 5.58 12.74 -3.77
C LYS A 538 4.89 11.37 -3.73
N HIS A 539 4.43 10.86 -4.88
CA HIS A 539 3.88 9.50 -4.93
C HIS A 539 4.95 8.41 -4.69
N ASP A 540 6.17 8.60 -5.18
CA ASP A 540 7.27 7.66 -4.89
C ASP A 540 7.61 7.64 -3.39
N GLU A 541 7.54 8.79 -2.70
CA GLU A 541 7.79 8.89 -1.25
C GLU A 541 6.88 8.00 -0.41
N VAL A 542 5.59 7.93 -0.75
CA VAL A 542 4.60 7.17 0.01
C VAL A 542 4.65 5.67 -0.30
N TYR A 543 5.07 5.29 -1.52
CA TYR A 543 5.07 3.90 -1.97
C TYR A 543 6.45 3.22 -1.96
N ARG A 544 7.47 3.86 -1.41
CA ARG A 544 8.83 3.29 -1.30
C ARG A 544 9.12 2.76 0.09
N ASP A 545 10.13 1.90 0.17
CA ASP A 545 10.70 1.50 1.45
C ASP A 545 11.34 2.70 2.17
N ARG A 546 11.01 2.81 3.46
CA ARG A 546 11.68 3.72 4.40
C ARG A 546 11.80 3.03 5.76
N PHE A 547 13.00 3.10 6.34
CA PHE A 547 13.33 2.40 7.60
C PHE A 547 13.06 0.87 7.55
N GLY A 548 13.18 0.24 6.37
CA GLY A 548 13.02 -1.20 6.18
C GLY A 548 11.56 -1.68 6.19
N LEU A 549 10.59 -0.77 5.99
CA LEU A 549 9.18 -1.08 5.90
C LEU A 549 8.56 -0.40 4.66
N ASN A 550 7.75 -1.16 3.90
CA ASN A 550 6.91 -0.66 2.80
C ASN A 550 5.53 -1.34 2.83
N THR A 551 4.67 -0.89 3.74
CA THR A 551 3.34 -1.49 3.96
C THR A 551 2.42 -1.34 2.75
N TRP A 552 2.53 -0.25 1.98
CA TRP A 552 1.76 -0.08 0.75
C TRP A 552 2.14 -1.08 -0.34
N ALA A 553 3.44 -1.37 -0.53
CA ALA A 553 3.85 -2.37 -1.52
C ALA A 553 3.34 -3.77 -1.17
N GLU A 554 3.34 -4.14 0.12
CA GLU A 554 2.80 -5.42 0.58
C GLU A 554 1.27 -5.48 0.40
N LEU A 555 0.55 -4.45 0.82
CA LEU A 555 -0.90 -4.34 0.68
C LEU A 555 -1.31 -4.43 -0.80
N ARG A 556 -0.74 -3.57 -1.67
CA ARG A 556 -1.12 -3.46 -3.08
C ARG A 556 -0.76 -4.70 -3.91
N ALA A 557 0.24 -5.47 -3.49
CA ALA A 557 0.55 -6.76 -4.10
C ALA A 557 -0.44 -7.86 -3.68
N SER A 558 -1.02 -7.77 -2.47
CA SER A 558 -1.86 -8.82 -1.90
C SER A 558 -3.37 -8.60 -2.07
N THR A 559 -3.79 -7.36 -2.33
CA THR A 559 -5.18 -6.93 -2.39
C THR A 559 -5.35 -5.90 -3.51
N SER A 560 -6.42 -6.05 -4.30
CA SER A 560 -6.77 -5.09 -5.36
C SER A 560 -7.19 -3.76 -4.75
N VAL A 561 -6.74 -2.63 -5.32
CA VAL A 561 -7.12 -1.30 -4.81
C VAL A 561 -8.14 -0.57 -5.69
N LEU A 562 -8.97 0.24 -5.05
CA LEU A 562 -9.77 1.31 -5.68
C LEU A 562 -9.27 2.63 -5.10
N ALA A 563 -8.87 3.58 -5.94
CA ALA A 563 -8.32 4.85 -5.46
C ALA A 563 -9.14 6.02 -6.01
N THR A 564 -9.35 7.03 -5.17
CA THR A 564 -9.89 8.34 -5.57
C THR A 564 -9.03 9.47 -4.98
N ILE A 565 -9.20 10.68 -5.50
CA ILE A 565 -8.49 11.86 -4.98
C ILE A 565 -9.30 12.51 -3.87
N ASP A 566 -8.60 13.29 -3.05
CA ASP A 566 -9.19 14.42 -2.37
C ASP A 566 -8.41 15.70 -2.75
N ASP A 567 -8.14 16.62 -1.83
CA ASP A 567 -7.52 17.90 -2.20
C ASP A 567 -6.00 17.87 -2.22
N HIS A 568 -5.36 17.13 -1.31
CA HIS A 568 -3.91 17.16 -1.13
C HIS A 568 -3.13 16.46 -2.26
N GLU A 569 -3.80 15.74 -3.16
CA GLU A 569 -3.25 15.35 -4.47
C GLU A 569 -2.88 16.54 -5.37
N VAL A 570 -3.44 17.71 -5.09
CA VAL A 570 -3.17 18.96 -5.82
C VAL A 570 -2.76 20.08 -4.86
N THR A 571 -3.69 20.56 -4.04
CA THR A 571 -3.48 21.61 -3.02
C THR A 571 -4.73 21.72 -2.14
N ASN A 572 -4.56 21.81 -0.82
CA ASN A 572 -5.63 21.81 0.21
C ASN A 572 -6.86 22.66 -0.18
N ASP A 573 -8.08 22.25 0.11
CA ASP A 573 -9.36 22.97 -0.11
C ASP A 573 -9.61 23.52 -1.55
N PHE A 574 -9.00 22.98 -2.62
CA PHE A 574 -9.27 23.51 -3.97
C PHE A 574 -10.70 23.19 -4.46
N ALA A 575 -11.25 24.00 -5.38
CA ALA A 575 -12.58 23.77 -5.95
C ALA A 575 -12.54 23.70 -7.48
N GLY A 576 -12.40 22.49 -8.04
CA GLY A 576 -12.09 22.26 -9.46
C GLY A 576 -13.08 22.88 -10.45
N GLY A 577 -14.37 22.96 -10.07
CA GLY A 577 -15.44 23.51 -10.91
C GLY A 577 -15.58 25.04 -10.89
N GLU A 578 -14.71 25.76 -10.18
CA GLU A 578 -14.66 27.22 -10.16
C GLU A 578 -13.66 27.79 -11.17
N LEU A 579 -13.79 29.08 -11.48
CA LEU A 579 -12.83 29.78 -12.35
C LEU A 579 -11.45 29.84 -11.67
N ALA A 580 -10.37 29.54 -12.41
CA ALA A 580 -8.99 29.65 -11.91
C ALA A 580 -8.70 31.03 -11.27
N SER A 581 -9.26 32.09 -11.84
CA SER A 581 -9.13 33.46 -11.31
C SER A 581 -9.74 33.71 -9.92
N SER A 582 -10.46 32.74 -9.35
CA SER A 582 -11.06 32.83 -8.00
C SER A 582 -10.09 32.46 -6.88
N ASP A 583 -8.98 31.78 -7.20
CA ASP A 583 -8.02 31.25 -6.26
C ASP A 583 -6.59 31.59 -6.70
N ASP A 584 -5.88 32.41 -5.90
CA ASP A 584 -4.55 32.93 -6.22
C ASP A 584 -3.46 31.83 -6.29
N ARG A 585 -3.75 30.61 -5.84
CA ARG A 585 -2.85 29.44 -5.96
C ARG A 585 -2.74 28.94 -7.40
N PHE A 586 -3.76 29.17 -8.21
CA PHE A 586 -3.80 28.80 -9.63
C PHE A 586 -3.45 30.04 -10.47
N PRO A 587 -2.25 30.10 -11.08
CA PRO A 587 -1.76 31.32 -11.72
C PRO A 587 -2.52 31.74 -12.99
N GLU A 588 -3.30 30.83 -13.58
CA GLU A 588 -4.11 31.06 -14.77
C GLU A 588 -5.30 32.01 -14.51
N THR A 589 -5.62 32.86 -15.50
CA THR A 589 -6.69 33.87 -15.37
C THR A 589 -7.95 33.57 -16.17
N GLU A 590 -7.95 32.49 -16.95
CA GLU A 590 -9.06 32.00 -17.78
C GLU A 590 -9.15 30.48 -17.62
N GLY A 591 -10.34 29.89 -17.78
CA GLY A 591 -10.58 28.46 -17.56
C GLY A 591 -11.05 28.13 -16.14
N LEU A 592 -11.44 26.88 -15.93
CA LEU A 592 -11.75 26.34 -14.61
C LEU A 592 -10.46 25.89 -13.90
N ILE A 593 -10.51 25.70 -12.58
CA ILE A 593 -9.37 25.20 -11.81
C ILE A 593 -8.96 23.80 -12.29
N ASN A 594 -9.94 22.96 -12.66
CA ASN A 594 -9.67 21.65 -13.23
C ASN A 594 -9.09 21.65 -14.65
N ASP A 595 -8.93 22.82 -15.29
CA ASP A 595 -8.19 22.99 -16.56
C ASP A 595 -6.73 23.46 -16.35
N THR A 596 -6.32 23.72 -15.11
CA THR A 596 -5.03 24.38 -14.80
C THR A 596 -3.85 23.42 -14.85
N GLU A 597 -2.65 23.93 -15.10
CA GLU A 597 -1.44 23.11 -15.14
C GLU A 597 -1.16 22.43 -13.80
N LEU A 598 -1.47 23.10 -12.68
CA LEU A 598 -1.25 22.55 -11.34
C LEU A 598 -2.14 21.31 -11.08
N PHE A 599 -3.43 21.44 -11.36
CA PHE A 599 -4.40 20.34 -11.25
C PHE A 599 -4.06 19.18 -12.20
N GLU A 600 -3.77 19.49 -13.46
CA GLU A 600 -3.43 18.48 -14.46
C GLU A 600 -2.17 17.68 -14.10
N ASN A 601 -1.16 18.34 -13.54
CA ASN A 601 0.05 17.66 -13.07
C ASN A 601 -0.24 16.72 -11.90
N GLY A 602 -1.05 17.14 -10.92
CA GLY A 602 -1.45 16.32 -9.78
C GLY A 602 -2.24 15.09 -10.21
N LEU A 603 -3.33 15.29 -10.96
CA LEU A 603 -4.18 14.18 -11.42
C LEU A 603 -3.47 13.25 -12.41
N GLN A 604 -2.57 13.77 -13.25
CA GLN A 604 -1.75 12.90 -14.09
C GLN A 604 -0.86 12.00 -13.23
N ALA A 605 -0.17 12.53 -12.22
CA ALA A 605 0.70 11.72 -11.36
C ALA A 605 -0.10 10.70 -10.55
N PHE A 606 -1.25 11.09 -10.00
CA PHE A 606 -2.17 10.20 -9.29
C PHE A 606 -2.58 9.01 -10.16
N GLN A 607 -3.03 9.28 -11.40
CA GLN A 607 -3.44 8.24 -12.34
C GLN A 607 -2.28 7.37 -12.84
N GLU A 608 -1.06 7.90 -12.86
CA GLU A 608 0.16 7.15 -13.18
C GLU A 608 0.56 6.20 -12.03
N TYR A 609 0.43 6.62 -10.78
CA TYR A 609 0.94 5.88 -9.60
C TYR A 609 -0.08 4.94 -8.95
N ASN A 610 -1.35 5.03 -9.32
CA ASN A 610 -2.40 4.12 -8.88
C ASN A 610 -2.88 3.22 -10.05
N PRO A 611 -3.24 1.95 -9.79
CA PRO A 611 -3.66 0.98 -10.81
C PRO A 611 -5.10 1.24 -11.28
N LEU A 612 -5.32 2.43 -11.87
CA LEU A 612 -6.61 2.91 -12.35
C LEU A 612 -6.72 2.78 -13.86
N ARG A 613 -7.95 2.61 -14.38
CA ARG A 613 -8.23 2.78 -15.82
C ARG A 613 -8.07 4.23 -16.24
N ASP A 614 -7.63 4.41 -17.49
CA ASP A 614 -7.50 5.73 -18.12
C ASP A 614 -8.82 6.14 -18.80
N GLU A 615 -9.84 6.44 -17.99
CA GLU A 615 -11.17 6.85 -18.43
C GLU A 615 -11.38 8.37 -18.35
N PHE A 616 -12.16 8.89 -19.31
CA PHE A 616 -12.45 10.30 -19.46
C PHE A 616 -13.91 10.49 -19.83
N TYR A 617 -14.53 11.51 -19.25
CA TYR A 617 -15.85 11.95 -19.65
C TYR A 617 -15.83 12.44 -21.11
N GLY A 618 -16.88 12.13 -21.85
CA GLY A 618 -17.07 12.62 -23.21
C GLY A 618 -17.51 14.08 -23.25
N ALA A 619 -18.13 14.47 -24.36
CA ALA A 619 -18.81 15.77 -24.43
C ALA A 619 -20.15 15.71 -23.66
N THR A 620 -20.10 16.03 -22.36
CA THR A 620 -21.27 15.99 -21.45
C THR A 620 -22.22 17.19 -21.66
N GLY A 621 -21.68 18.33 -22.10
CA GLY A 621 -22.43 19.59 -22.19
C GLY A 621 -22.34 20.45 -20.92
N ASP A 622 -21.68 19.95 -19.88
CA ASP A 622 -21.24 20.69 -18.69
C ASP A 622 -19.75 20.99 -18.83
N GLU A 623 -19.35 22.27 -18.73
CA GLU A 623 -17.95 22.67 -18.84
C GLU A 623 -17.10 22.10 -17.70
N ARG A 624 -17.68 21.77 -16.54
CA ARG A 624 -16.94 21.17 -15.41
C ARG A 624 -16.44 19.77 -15.70
N THR A 625 -17.22 18.99 -16.45
CA THR A 625 -16.97 17.55 -16.60
C THR A 625 -16.57 17.18 -18.03
N ALA A 626 -16.83 18.03 -19.02
CA ALA A 626 -16.64 17.67 -20.42
C ALA A 626 -15.17 17.49 -20.82
N GLY A 627 -14.75 16.25 -21.04
CA GLY A 627 -13.37 15.91 -21.43
C GLY A 627 -12.44 15.62 -20.24
N GLU A 628 -12.95 15.76 -19.02
CA GLU A 628 -12.19 15.56 -17.79
C GLU A 628 -11.97 14.07 -17.48
N ARG A 629 -10.97 13.79 -16.64
CA ARG A 629 -10.75 12.44 -16.10
C ARG A 629 -11.99 11.97 -15.37
N GLN A 630 -12.43 10.76 -15.69
CA GLN A 630 -13.54 10.13 -14.99
C GLN A 630 -12.96 9.24 -13.91
N LEU A 631 -12.95 9.71 -12.66
CA LEU A 631 -12.57 8.91 -11.49
C LEU A 631 -13.77 8.16 -10.88
N TYR A 632 -15.00 8.56 -11.23
CA TYR A 632 -16.20 7.87 -10.78
C TYR A 632 -16.21 6.40 -11.22
N ARG A 633 -16.48 5.46 -10.30
CA ARG A 633 -16.59 4.01 -10.58
C ARG A 633 -17.87 3.46 -9.97
N TYR A 634 -18.50 2.51 -10.67
CA TYR A 634 -19.59 1.70 -10.16
C TYR A 634 -19.26 0.22 -10.36
N ASN A 635 -19.09 -0.51 -9.26
CA ASN A 635 -18.77 -1.93 -9.24
C ASN A 635 -19.81 -2.71 -8.41
N THR A 636 -20.17 -3.90 -8.87
CA THR A 636 -21.03 -4.82 -8.11
C THR A 636 -20.25 -6.05 -7.68
N TYR A 637 -20.57 -6.52 -6.47
CA TYR A 637 -20.00 -7.70 -5.83
C TYR A 637 -21.15 -8.66 -5.54
N GLY A 638 -21.56 -9.39 -6.58
CA GLY A 638 -22.75 -10.21 -6.54
C GLY A 638 -24.02 -9.40 -6.20
N SER A 639 -24.83 -9.94 -5.32
CA SER A 639 -25.98 -9.28 -4.68
C SER A 639 -25.65 -8.80 -3.25
N ASP A 640 -24.41 -8.97 -2.80
CA ASP A 640 -23.97 -8.56 -1.47
C ASP A 640 -23.84 -7.02 -1.41
N ALA A 641 -23.11 -6.42 -2.36
CA ALA A 641 -22.88 -4.98 -2.37
C ALA A 641 -22.68 -4.34 -3.75
N ALA A 642 -23.05 -3.06 -3.83
CA ALA A 642 -22.64 -2.14 -4.88
C ALA A 642 -21.72 -1.08 -4.27
N VAL A 643 -20.64 -0.77 -4.97
CA VAL A 643 -19.62 0.20 -4.53
C VAL A 643 -19.52 1.30 -5.57
N MET A 644 -19.79 2.52 -5.15
CA MET A 644 -19.70 3.75 -5.93
C MET A 644 -18.52 4.56 -5.40
N VAL A 645 -17.47 4.73 -6.20
CA VAL A 645 -16.32 5.58 -5.84
C VAL A 645 -16.49 6.91 -6.55
N ILE A 646 -16.53 8.02 -5.81
CA ILE A 646 -16.89 9.33 -6.35
C ILE A 646 -15.74 10.33 -6.24
N ASP A 647 -15.83 11.43 -6.99
CA ASP A 647 -14.84 12.52 -7.01
C ASP A 647 -15.51 13.81 -6.55
N THR A 648 -15.12 14.27 -5.37
CA THR A 648 -15.68 15.44 -4.69
C THR A 648 -14.94 16.74 -5.00
N ARG A 649 -13.79 16.71 -5.68
CA ARG A 649 -12.92 17.91 -5.84
C ARG A 649 -12.90 18.45 -7.25
N SER A 650 -12.89 17.58 -8.27
CA SER A 650 -12.69 18.01 -9.66
C SER A 650 -13.81 18.90 -10.19
N PHE A 651 -15.04 18.76 -9.68
CA PHE A 651 -16.23 19.40 -10.26
C PHE A 651 -16.98 20.34 -9.32
N ARG A 652 -16.50 20.49 -8.07
CA ARG A 652 -17.19 21.28 -7.05
C ARG A 652 -17.11 22.78 -7.28
N ASP A 653 -18.16 23.48 -6.87
CA ASP A 653 -18.14 24.91 -6.63
C ASP A 653 -17.28 25.26 -5.40
N GLN A 654 -16.90 26.53 -5.22
CA GLN A 654 -16.28 26.98 -3.98
C GLN A 654 -17.26 26.79 -2.81
N ALA A 655 -16.78 26.17 -1.74
CA ALA A 655 -17.48 26.00 -0.48
C ALA A 655 -18.05 27.33 0.06
N ILE A 656 -19.18 27.23 0.76
CA ILE A 656 -19.75 28.39 1.46
C ILE A 656 -18.85 28.72 2.65
N PRO A 657 -18.32 29.95 2.78
CA PRO A 657 -17.40 30.26 3.87
C PRO A 657 -18.02 30.03 5.25
N GLY A 658 -17.28 29.35 6.13
CA GLY A 658 -17.63 29.22 7.54
C GLY A 658 -17.66 30.55 8.31
N PRO A 659 -18.15 30.54 9.56
CA PRO A 659 -18.27 31.75 10.38
C PRO A 659 -16.90 32.29 10.80
N GLU A 660 -16.70 33.62 10.74
CA GLU A 660 -15.48 34.27 11.27
C GLU A 660 -15.27 33.98 12.76
N ASN A 661 -16.35 33.79 13.51
CA ASN A 661 -16.34 33.40 14.91
C ASN A 661 -17.39 32.31 15.17
N PHE A 662 -16.93 31.05 15.24
CA PHE A 662 -17.74 29.88 15.56
C PHE A 662 -18.45 29.96 16.93
N ALA A 663 -17.96 30.79 17.86
CA ALA A 663 -18.64 31.04 19.13
C ALA A 663 -19.76 32.10 19.05
N ASP A 664 -20.04 32.69 17.88
CA ASP A 664 -21.17 33.61 17.66
C ASP A 664 -22.35 32.87 17.02
N PRO A 665 -23.42 32.56 17.78
CA PRO A 665 -24.56 31.81 17.26
C PRO A 665 -25.24 32.50 16.08
N ALA A 666 -25.15 33.83 15.95
CA ALA A 666 -25.76 34.54 14.83
C ALA A 666 -25.01 34.30 13.51
N GLN A 667 -23.69 34.11 13.56
CA GLN A 667 -22.89 33.78 12.37
C GLN A 667 -23.11 32.33 11.95
N VAL A 668 -23.07 31.39 12.90
CA VAL A 668 -23.38 29.97 12.65
C VAL A 668 -24.77 29.83 12.03
N ILE A 669 -25.77 30.53 12.56
CA ILE A 669 -27.13 30.52 12.01
C ILE A 669 -27.17 31.08 10.57
N ALA A 670 -26.38 32.10 10.27
CA ALA A 670 -26.32 32.69 8.93
C ALA A 670 -25.72 31.72 7.92
N VAL A 671 -24.61 31.07 8.26
CA VAL A 671 -23.95 30.07 7.41
C VAL A 671 -24.88 28.89 7.16
N LEU A 672 -25.47 28.28 8.19
CA LEU A 672 -26.46 27.20 8.05
C LEU A 672 -27.68 27.58 7.19
N THR A 673 -28.08 28.85 7.21
CA THR A 673 -29.16 29.33 6.33
C THR A 673 -28.69 29.40 4.88
N GLU A 674 -27.45 29.81 4.65
CA GLU A 674 -26.87 29.94 3.31
C GLU A 674 -26.63 28.56 2.69
N THR A 675 -26.10 27.58 3.44
CA THR A 675 -25.84 26.20 2.95
C THR A 675 -27.08 25.48 2.44
N LEU A 676 -28.24 25.69 3.06
CA LEU A 676 -29.51 25.11 2.62
C LEU A 676 -30.24 25.93 1.54
N THR A 677 -29.73 27.10 1.14
CA THR A 677 -30.40 27.98 0.17
C THR A 677 -29.56 28.35 -1.06
N ALA A 678 -28.24 28.25 -0.97
CA ALA A 678 -27.33 28.46 -2.08
C ALA A 678 -27.45 27.32 -3.11
N ASP A 679 -27.23 27.67 -4.37
CA ASP A 679 -27.21 26.72 -5.48
C ASP A 679 -25.74 26.41 -5.78
N LYS A 680 -25.17 25.53 -4.94
CA LYS A 680 -23.78 25.09 -4.95
C LYS A 680 -23.77 23.57 -5.06
N THR A 681 -22.86 23.03 -5.86
CA THR A 681 -22.69 21.58 -6.03
C THR A 681 -21.26 21.17 -5.65
N LEU A 682 -21.15 20.03 -4.99
CA LEU A 682 -19.91 19.33 -4.69
C LEU A 682 -19.57 18.35 -5.82
N LEU A 683 -20.56 17.62 -6.34
CA LEU A 683 -20.31 16.55 -7.33
C LEU A 683 -20.33 17.02 -8.79
N GLY A 684 -20.93 18.18 -9.07
CA GLY A 684 -21.33 18.58 -10.43
C GLY A 684 -22.60 17.85 -10.90
N GLU A 685 -23.31 18.41 -11.88
CA GLU A 685 -24.62 17.91 -12.32
C GLU A 685 -24.53 16.49 -12.91
N VAL A 686 -23.47 16.21 -13.67
CA VAL A 686 -23.27 14.93 -14.37
C VAL A 686 -23.03 13.79 -13.37
N GLN A 687 -22.05 13.94 -12.48
CA GLN A 687 -21.71 12.89 -11.51
C GLN A 687 -22.82 12.69 -10.47
N LEU A 688 -23.51 13.76 -10.05
CA LEU A 688 -24.67 13.65 -9.17
C LEU A 688 -25.78 12.79 -9.78
N GLU A 689 -26.01 12.93 -11.09
CA GLU A 689 -27.01 12.12 -11.79
C GLU A 689 -26.54 10.68 -11.99
N ASP A 690 -25.25 10.46 -12.28
CA ASP A 690 -24.65 9.12 -12.34
C ASP A 690 -24.85 8.37 -11.00
N LEU A 691 -24.54 9.02 -9.87
CA LEU A 691 -24.75 8.47 -8.52
C LEU A 691 -26.21 8.09 -8.26
N LYS A 692 -27.16 8.96 -8.59
CA LYS A 692 -28.60 8.67 -8.42
C LYS A 692 -29.06 7.51 -9.28
N GLN A 693 -28.58 7.42 -10.52
CA GLN A 693 -28.92 6.33 -11.43
C GLN A 693 -28.35 5.00 -10.94
N ASP A 694 -27.12 4.99 -10.46
CA ASP A 694 -26.49 3.77 -9.96
C ASP A 694 -27.07 3.32 -8.62
N LEU A 695 -27.47 4.25 -7.74
CA LEU A 695 -28.23 3.92 -6.53
C LEU A 695 -29.57 3.24 -6.87
N LEU A 696 -30.34 3.81 -7.81
CA LEU A 696 -31.57 3.20 -8.30
C LEU A 696 -31.31 1.84 -8.97
N ALA A 697 -30.24 1.74 -9.76
CA ALA A 697 -29.91 0.51 -10.45
C ALA A 697 -29.50 -0.58 -9.47
N ALA A 698 -28.68 -0.28 -8.45
CA ALA A 698 -28.29 -1.24 -7.43
C ALA A 698 -29.51 -1.73 -6.64
N ASP A 699 -30.40 -0.81 -6.27
CA ASP A 699 -31.63 -1.13 -5.55
C ASP A 699 -32.59 -1.99 -6.38
N ALA A 700 -32.90 -1.58 -7.62
CA ALA A 700 -33.75 -2.33 -8.54
C ALA A 700 -33.19 -3.71 -8.93
N ASN A 701 -31.89 -3.93 -8.68
CA ASN A 701 -31.20 -5.19 -8.91
C ASN A 701 -31.16 -6.09 -7.67
N GLY A 702 -31.81 -5.69 -6.56
CA GLY A 702 -31.85 -6.47 -5.32
C GLY A 702 -30.50 -6.59 -4.63
N ILE A 703 -29.60 -5.62 -4.82
CA ILE A 703 -28.31 -5.57 -4.12
C ILE A 703 -28.54 -5.08 -2.70
N THR A 704 -28.05 -5.85 -1.73
CA THR A 704 -28.32 -5.60 -0.30
C THR A 704 -27.72 -4.28 0.15
N TRP A 705 -26.39 -4.13 0.08
CA TRP A 705 -25.68 -2.95 0.58
C TRP A 705 -25.24 -2.01 -0.55
N LYS A 706 -25.38 -0.71 -0.36
CA LYS A 706 -24.88 0.31 -1.30
C LYS A 706 -23.85 1.18 -0.58
N PHE A 707 -22.57 1.02 -0.93
CA PHE A 707 -21.49 1.83 -0.38
C PHE A 707 -21.17 2.98 -1.33
N VAL A 708 -21.28 4.21 -0.82
CA VAL A 708 -20.85 5.42 -1.52
C VAL A 708 -19.55 5.86 -0.88
N MET A 709 -18.43 5.56 -1.54
CA MET A 709 -17.10 5.98 -1.15
C MET A 709 -16.95 7.44 -1.56
N VAL A 710 -16.95 8.33 -0.58
CA VAL A 710 -16.87 9.78 -0.76
C VAL A 710 -15.78 10.38 0.13
N PRO A 711 -14.72 11.02 -0.39
CA PRO A 711 -13.63 11.54 0.46
C PRO A 711 -14.16 12.45 1.58
N GLU A 712 -15.05 13.36 1.20
CA GLU A 712 -15.66 14.36 2.07
C GLU A 712 -16.87 13.81 2.85
N PRO A 713 -16.93 13.91 4.19
CA PRO A 713 -18.03 13.33 4.98
C PRO A 713 -19.38 13.96 4.65
N ILE A 714 -20.42 13.13 4.50
CA ILE A 714 -21.80 13.61 4.28
C ILE A 714 -22.51 13.92 5.61
N GLN A 715 -22.01 13.44 6.74
CA GLN A 715 -22.59 13.71 8.06
C GLN A 715 -22.41 15.17 8.50
N ASN A 716 -23.33 15.68 9.33
CA ASN A 716 -23.14 16.97 9.97
C ASN A 716 -22.37 16.77 11.28
N ILE A 717 -21.04 16.88 11.23
CA ILE A 717 -20.15 16.71 12.38
C ILE A 717 -20.06 18.03 13.16
N PHE A 718 -19.92 19.15 12.43
CA PHE A 718 -19.78 20.49 12.98
C PHE A 718 -20.71 21.51 12.29
N PRO A 719 -22.04 21.34 12.37
CA PRO A 719 -23.01 22.04 11.52
C PRO A 719 -22.69 23.54 11.29
N GLY A 720 -22.29 23.86 10.06
CA GLY A 720 -21.99 25.22 9.62
C GLY A 720 -20.57 25.69 9.97
N VAL A 721 -19.67 24.75 10.24
CA VAL A 721 -18.23 25.00 10.48
C VAL A 721 -17.38 24.16 9.52
N ASN A 722 -17.69 22.87 9.32
CA ASN A 722 -16.96 22.03 8.35
C ASN A 722 -17.47 22.26 6.92
N THR A 723 -17.31 23.49 6.44
CA THR A 723 -17.94 23.90 5.18
C THR A 723 -17.24 23.39 3.94
N ASP A 724 -16.07 22.75 4.06
CA ASP A 724 -15.39 22.16 2.91
C ASP A 724 -16.04 20.83 2.49
N ALA A 725 -16.54 20.09 3.47
CA ALA A 725 -17.40 18.92 3.27
C ALA A 725 -18.86 19.27 2.88
N PHE A 726 -19.73 18.26 2.80
CA PHE A 726 -21.15 18.43 2.44
C PHE A 726 -21.94 19.43 3.29
N GLU A 727 -21.47 19.81 4.48
CA GLU A 727 -22.13 20.87 5.27
C GLU A 727 -22.11 22.22 4.54
N GLY A 728 -21.07 22.50 3.74
CA GLY A 728 -21.00 23.68 2.87
C GLY A 728 -21.94 23.62 1.68
N TYR A 729 -22.39 22.41 1.32
CA TYR A 729 -23.20 22.10 0.14
C TYR A 729 -24.57 21.54 0.56
N GLY A 730 -25.11 22.05 1.67
CA GLY A 730 -26.30 21.52 2.35
C GLY A 730 -27.52 21.29 1.45
N LYS A 731 -27.71 22.10 0.39
CA LYS A 731 -28.80 21.88 -0.57
C LYS A 731 -28.62 20.58 -1.38
N GLU A 732 -27.43 20.32 -1.93
CA GLU A 732 -27.15 19.09 -2.67
C GLU A 732 -27.11 17.88 -1.74
N ARG A 733 -26.53 18.03 -0.55
CA ARG A 733 -26.62 17.03 0.52
C ARG A 733 -28.08 16.61 0.80
N THR A 734 -28.95 17.60 1.00
CA THR A 734 -30.40 17.36 1.19
C THR A 734 -31.01 16.69 -0.03
N GLU A 735 -30.62 17.07 -1.24
CA GLU A 735 -31.12 16.46 -2.48
C GLU A 735 -30.79 14.97 -2.56
N ILE A 736 -29.55 14.57 -2.22
CA ILE A 736 -29.12 13.16 -2.22
C ILE A 736 -29.89 12.35 -1.18
N LEU A 737 -29.90 12.80 0.08
CA LEU A 737 -30.56 12.06 1.18
C LEU A 737 -32.08 11.99 0.97
N LYS A 738 -32.68 13.07 0.47
CA LYS A 738 -34.09 13.10 0.10
C LYS A 738 -34.38 12.15 -1.06
N PHE A 739 -33.51 12.10 -2.07
CA PHE A 739 -33.67 11.18 -3.19
C PHE A 739 -33.64 9.72 -2.74
N ILE A 740 -32.69 9.34 -1.88
CA ILE A 740 -32.62 7.99 -1.29
C ILE A 740 -33.94 7.68 -0.55
N THR A 741 -34.38 8.61 0.30
CA THR A 741 -35.61 8.46 1.10
C THR A 741 -36.88 8.39 0.25
N GLU A 742 -37.03 9.26 -0.77
CA GLU A 742 -38.23 9.30 -1.63
C GLU A 742 -38.34 8.10 -2.58
N ASN A 743 -37.22 7.41 -2.85
CA ASN A 743 -37.18 6.21 -3.66
C ASN A 743 -37.07 4.92 -2.82
N ASN A 744 -37.13 5.00 -1.49
CA ASN A 744 -37.01 3.87 -0.56
C ASN A 744 -35.75 3.00 -0.80
N ILE A 745 -34.61 3.64 -1.10
CA ILE A 745 -33.36 2.91 -1.30
C ILE A 745 -32.77 2.59 0.07
N ASP A 746 -32.82 1.31 0.45
CA ASP A 746 -32.37 0.85 1.76
C ASP A 746 -30.88 0.47 1.79
N ASN A 747 -30.31 0.43 3.01
CA ASN A 747 -28.94 -0.03 3.30
C ASN A 747 -27.83 0.76 2.58
N VAL A 748 -27.98 2.07 2.52
CA VAL A 748 -26.95 2.96 1.99
C VAL A 748 -25.97 3.35 3.10
N VAL A 749 -24.68 3.20 2.81
CA VAL A 749 -23.57 3.56 3.69
C VAL A 749 -22.67 4.54 2.95
N PHE A 750 -22.51 5.74 3.49
CA PHE A 750 -21.46 6.64 3.05
C PHE A 750 -20.18 6.33 3.80
N VAL A 751 -19.06 6.22 3.10
CA VAL A 751 -17.75 5.97 3.71
C VAL A 751 -16.83 7.12 3.32
N SER A 752 -16.23 7.79 4.32
CA SER A 752 -15.46 9.02 4.15
C SER A 752 -14.10 9.03 4.83
N ALA A 753 -13.32 10.08 4.61
CA ALA A 753 -12.01 10.36 5.22
C ALA A 753 -11.91 11.88 5.50
N ASP A 754 -10.80 12.55 5.13
CA ASP A 754 -10.50 14.00 5.24
C ASP A 754 -10.40 14.54 6.68
N VAL A 755 -11.37 14.20 7.54
CA VAL A 755 -11.42 14.71 8.93
C VAL A 755 -10.42 14.03 9.87
N HIS A 756 -9.58 13.12 9.35
CA HIS A 756 -8.53 12.38 10.05
C HIS A 756 -9.01 11.64 11.33
N THR A 757 -10.27 11.20 11.37
CA THR A 757 -10.89 10.61 12.56
C THR A 757 -12.08 9.75 12.21
N THR A 758 -12.26 8.67 12.95
CA THR A 758 -13.45 7.83 12.76
C THR A 758 -14.66 8.46 13.45
N PHE A 759 -15.68 8.79 12.66
CA PHE A 759 -17.00 9.20 13.11
C PHE A 759 -18.05 8.31 12.46
N VAL A 760 -18.93 7.71 13.26
CA VAL A 760 -20.09 6.97 12.75
C VAL A 760 -21.37 7.67 13.19
N ASN A 761 -22.26 7.96 12.24
CA ASN A 761 -23.49 8.67 12.55
C ASN A 761 -24.64 8.30 11.60
N ASN A 762 -25.85 8.23 12.13
CA ASN A 762 -27.05 8.16 11.31
C ASN A 762 -27.26 9.51 10.60
N LEU A 763 -27.88 9.49 9.41
CA LEU A 763 -28.06 10.70 8.61
C LEU A 763 -29.50 11.22 8.69
N THR A 764 -29.61 12.53 8.92
CA THR A 764 -30.85 13.30 8.76
C THR A 764 -30.66 14.40 7.73
N TYR A 765 -31.77 14.91 7.19
CA TYR A 765 -31.76 16.10 6.32
C TYR A 765 -32.85 17.11 6.68
N GLN A 766 -32.71 18.33 6.16
CA GLN A 766 -33.69 19.41 6.33
C GLN A 766 -34.01 20.05 4.98
N GLU A 767 -35.28 20.29 4.69
CA GLU A 767 -35.71 20.99 3.46
C GLU A 767 -35.66 22.52 3.58
N VAL A 768 -35.68 23.04 4.81
CA VAL A 768 -35.60 24.47 5.10
C VAL A 768 -34.71 24.70 6.31
N PRO A 769 -34.00 25.85 6.39
CA PRO A 769 -33.16 26.17 7.54
C PRO A 769 -33.91 26.07 8.87
N PHE A 770 -33.34 25.31 9.82
CA PHE A 770 -33.93 25.03 11.15
C PHE A 770 -35.32 24.39 11.08
N GLY A 771 -35.60 23.65 10.01
CA GLY A 771 -36.77 22.82 9.85
C GLY A 771 -36.73 21.57 10.72
N GLU A 772 -37.72 20.70 10.53
CA GLU A 772 -37.70 19.36 11.09
C GLU A 772 -36.52 18.57 10.50
N GLN A 773 -35.76 17.88 11.36
CA GLN A 773 -34.79 16.88 10.92
C GLN A 773 -35.56 15.65 10.45
N ILE A 774 -35.50 15.38 9.15
CA ILE A 774 -36.15 14.23 8.53
C ILE A 774 -35.16 13.07 8.62
N PRO A 775 -35.51 11.99 9.33
CA PRO A 775 -34.62 10.86 9.53
C PRO A 775 -34.55 9.99 8.27
N THR A 776 -33.41 9.37 8.05
CA THR A 776 -33.17 8.37 7.00
C THR A 776 -32.71 7.06 7.63
N ASN A 777 -32.68 5.99 6.84
CA ASN A 777 -32.03 4.72 7.20
C ASN A 777 -30.59 4.62 6.65
N VAL A 778 -29.98 5.77 6.38
CA VAL A 778 -28.61 5.90 5.88
C VAL A 778 -27.69 6.27 7.03
N PHE A 779 -26.48 5.71 7.07
CA PHE A 779 -25.40 6.19 7.93
C PHE A 779 -24.14 6.55 7.14
N ASP A 780 -23.31 7.38 7.76
CA ASP A 780 -21.95 7.67 7.32
C ASP A 780 -20.95 7.09 8.33
N ILE A 781 -19.83 6.60 7.83
CA ILE A 781 -18.63 6.33 8.59
C ILE A 781 -17.44 7.04 7.94
N SER A 782 -16.89 8.03 8.63
CA SER A 782 -15.56 8.54 8.30
C SER A 782 -14.49 7.60 8.86
N THR A 783 -13.41 7.39 8.13
CA THR A 783 -12.28 6.55 8.51
C THR A 783 -11.15 7.40 9.08
N GLY A 784 -10.35 6.81 9.97
CA GLY A 784 -9.18 7.49 10.51
C GLY A 784 -8.03 7.56 9.48
N ALA A 785 -7.14 8.53 9.69
CA ALA A 785 -5.93 8.70 8.89
C ALA A 785 -4.95 7.53 9.06
N VAL A 786 -4.30 7.12 7.98
CA VAL A 786 -3.16 6.19 8.04
C VAL A 786 -1.98 6.81 8.80
N ALA A 787 -1.70 8.11 8.58
CA ALA A 787 -0.76 8.89 9.38
C ALA A 787 -0.90 10.41 9.15
N PHE A 788 -1.35 11.14 10.18
CA PHE A 788 -1.53 12.59 10.15
C PHE A 788 -1.22 13.28 11.50
N ASP A 789 -0.22 14.17 11.54
CA ASP A 789 0.20 14.88 12.77
C ASP A 789 -0.43 16.30 12.84
N ALA A 790 -1.25 16.65 13.84
CA ALA A 790 -1.67 15.88 15.03
C ALA A 790 -3.10 15.29 14.88
N PRO A 791 -3.46 14.21 15.61
CA PRO A 791 -4.80 13.60 15.54
C PRO A 791 -5.95 14.56 15.87
N THR A 792 -7.06 14.48 15.13
CA THR A 792 -8.20 15.43 15.25
C THR A 792 -8.86 15.42 16.63
N GLY A 793 -8.85 14.30 17.36
CA GLY A 793 -9.40 14.24 18.72
C GLY A 793 -8.76 15.25 19.69
N GLU A 794 -7.45 15.51 19.56
CA GLU A 794 -6.77 16.53 20.35
C GLU A 794 -7.18 17.96 19.95
N PHE A 795 -7.37 18.20 18.65
CA PHE A 795 -7.89 19.48 18.16
C PHE A 795 -9.28 19.78 18.73
N LEU A 796 -10.18 18.80 18.70
CA LEU A 796 -11.55 18.94 19.22
C LEU A 796 -11.57 19.14 20.73
N ALA A 797 -10.77 18.38 21.47
CA ALA A 797 -10.63 18.58 22.91
C ALA A 797 -10.13 20.01 23.24
N ASN A 798 -9.19 20.55 22.47
CA ASN A 798 -8.71 21.91 22.66
C ASN A 798 -9.78 22.96 22.35
N LEU A 799 -10.62 22.72 21.33
CA LEU A 799 -11.74 23.59 20.97
C LEU A 799 -12.78 23.67 22.10
N VAL A 800 -13.22 22.52 22.63
CA VAL A 800 -14.27 22.47 23.67
C VAL A 800 -13.75 22.89 25.05
N THR A 801 -12.46 22.71 25.34
CA THR A 801 -11.86 23.13 26.61
C THR A 801 -11.31 24.55 26.61
N ALA A 802 -11.41 25.26 25.49
CA ALA A 802 -10.86 26.60 25.31
C ALA A 802 -11.28 27.57 26.43
N GLY A 803 -10.28 28.12 27.12
CA GLY A 803 -10.49 29.07 28.22
C GLY A 803 -10.89 28.44 29.56
N ASN A 804 -10.87 27.11 29.69
CA ASN A 804 -11.14 26.38 30.93
C ASN A 804 -9.98 25.44 31.33
N PRO A 805 -8.96 25.93 32.05
CA PRO A 805 -7.77 25.14 32.40
C PRO A 805 -8.06 23.91 33.28
N GLU A 806 -9.15 23.92 34.07
CA GLU A 806 -9.53 22.77 34.88
C GLU A 806 -10.05 21.62 33.98
N LEU A 807 -10.79 21.97 32.93
CA LEU A 807 -11.32 21.02 31.97
C LEU A 807 -10.22 20.48 31.04
N SER A 808 -9.31 21.32 30.55
CA SER A 808 -8.15 20.85 29.77
C SER A 808 -7.25 19.93 30.60
N ALA A 809 -7.05 20.23 31.90
CA ALA A 809 -6.28 19.36 32.79
C ALA A 809 -7.00 18.04 33.08
N PHE A 810 -8.34 18.03 33.06
CA PHE A 810 -9.12 16.80 33.18
C PHE A 810 -8.98 15.93 31.93
N TYR A 811 -9.21 16.47 30.73
CA TYR A 811 -9.00 15.77 29.45
C TYR A 811 -7.58 15.18 29.35
N ASN A 812 -6.55 15.97 29.64
CA ASN A 812 -5.15 15.50 29.63
C ASN A 812 -4.82 14.42 30.66
N SER A 813 -5.71 14.17 31.64
CA SER A 813 -5.55 13.09 32.62
C SER A 813 -6.23 11.78 32.21
N LEU A 814 -7.06 11.81 31.15
CA LEU A 814 -7.77 10.65 30.65
C LEU A 814 -6.83 9.79 29.77
N PRO A 815 -6.90 8.45 29.87
CA PRO A 815 -6.20 7.54 28.97
C PRO A 815 -6.84 7.55 27.56
N ILE A 816 -6.13 6.97 26.59
CA ILE A 816 -6.74 6.49 25.33
C ILE A 816 -7.06 5.03 25.59
N ALA A 817 -8.33 4.70 25.84
CA ALA A 817 -8.75 3.36 26.24
C ALA A 817 -10.20 3.06 25.83
N PRO A 818 -10.52 3.07 24.52
CA PRO A 818 -11.88 2.99 24.03
C PRO A 818 -12.68 1.87 24.68
N ASP A 819 -13.86 2.19 25.19
CA ASP A 819 -14.81 1.24 25.74
C ASP A 819 -16.23 1.49 25.19
N THR A 820 -17.20 0.67 25.59
CA THR A 820 -18.56 0.67 25.01
C THR A 820 -19.57 1.47 25.84
N ASP A 821 -19.13 2.30 26.79
CA ASP A 821 -20.04 3.08 27.63
C ASP A 821 -19.71 4.58 27.60
N ASP A 822 -20.73 5.45 27.57
CA ASP A 822 -20.51 6.90 27.46
C ASP A 822 -20.02 7.55 28.78
N ILE A 823 -19.49 6.77 29.74
CA ILE A 823 -18.97 7.32 30.99
C ILE A 823 -17.60 7.88 30.71
N VAL A 824 -17.50 9.21 30.60
CA VAL A 824 -16.23 9.97 30.46
C VAL A 824 -15.11 9.46 31.37
N ASN A 825 -14.36 8.51 30.85
CA ASN A 825 -13.30 7.79 31.55
C ASN A 825 -12.08 7.59 30.64
N ASP A 826 -12.23 7.78 29.34
CA ASP A 826 -11.17 7.99 28.36
C ASP A 826 -11.33 9.30 27.56
N LYS A 827 -10.41 9.53 26.63
CA LYS A 827 -10.38 10.75 25.80
C LYS A 827 -11.44 10.78 24.71
N ASP A 828 -11.87 9.64 24.19
CA ASP A 828 -12.87 9.56 23.12
C ASP A 828 -14.26 9.91 23.70
N ASP A 829 -14.65 9.31 24.83
CA ASP A 829 -15.89 9.66 25.56
C ASP A 829 -16.00 11.16 25.87
N PHE A 830 -14.86 11.75 26.24
CA PHE A 830 -14.79 13.16 26.60
C PHE A 830 -15.13 14.05 25.41
N VAL A 831 -14.54 13.75 24.25
CA VAL A 831 -14.73 14.53 23.03
C VAL A 831 -16.15 14.31 22.52
N GLU A 832 -16.61 13.07 22.46
CA GLU A 832 -17.93 12.68 21.97
C GLU A 832 -19.05 13.36 22.79
N GLN A 833 -19.00 13.27 24.14
CA GLN A 833 -19.93 13.99 25.02
C GLN A 833 -19.86 15.52 24.84
N ALA A 834 -18.67 16.08 24.63
CA ALA A 834 -18.51 17.52 24.47
C ALA A 834 -19.08 18.02 23.13
N VAL A 835 -18.86 17.28 22.04
CA VAL A 835 -19.44 17.56 20.71
C VAL A 835 -20.96 17.46 20.77
N ASN A 836 -21.50 16.37 21.31
CA ASN A 836 -22.93 16.15 21.47
C ASN A 836 -23.61 17.30 22.24
N SER A 837 -23.08 17.65 23.42
CA SER A 837 -23.70 18.65 24.29
C SER A 837 -23.47 20.11 23.89
N THR A 838 -22.39 20.41 23.16
CA THR A 838 -21.99 21.79 22.85
C THR A 838 -22.32 22.19 21.41
N LEU A 839 -22.30 21.26 20.46
CA LEU A 839 -22.38 21.54 19.02
C LEU A 839 -23.68 21.00 18.41
N LEU A 840 -24.08 19.76 18.73
CA LEU A 840 -25.22 19.09 18.09
C LEU A 840 -26.55 19.39 18.80
N GLU A 841 -26.65 19.11 20.11
CA GLU A 841 -27.89 19.29 20.90
C GLU A 841 -28.47 20.72 20.81
N PRO A 842 -27.67 21.82 20.91
CA PRO A 842 -28.21 23.18 20.85
C PRO A 842 -28.83 23.56 19.50
N LEU A 843 -28.43 22.87 18.43
CA LEU A 843 -28.90 23.08 17.06
C LEU A 843 -30.00 22.08 16.66
N GLY A 844 -30.25 21.05 17.49
CA GLY A 844 -31.29 20.04 17.28
C GLY A 844 -30.91 18.98 16.25
N PHE A 845 -29.62 18.70 16.09
CA PHE A 845 -29.12 17.56 15.32
C PHE A 845 -29.08 16.31 16.22
N ASP A 846 -29.06 15.13 15.59
CA ASP A 846 -28.83 13.87 16.30
C ASP A 846 -27.45 13.88 16.98
N PRO A 847 -27.32 13.27 18.17
CA PRO A 847 -26.01 12.93 18.75
C PRO A 847 -25.20 12.04 17.80
N LEU A 848 -23.87 12.06 17.95
CA LEU A 848 -22.97 11.10 17.31
C LEU A 848 -23.35 9.66 17.72
N GLY A 849 -23.10 8.70 16.82
CA GLY A 849 -23.40 7.29 17.04
C GLY A 849 -24.67 6.80 16.34
N LEU A 850 -24.84 5.47 16.36
CA LEU A 850 -26.03 4.79 15.82
C LEU A 850 -27.04 4.41 16.91
N ASP A 851 -26.85 4.91 18.12
CA ASP A 851 -27.69 4.68 19.29
C ASP A 851 -27.93 5.97 20.07
N ASN A 852 -28.95 5.97 20.92
CA ASN A 852 -29.37 7.14 21.71
C ASN A 852 -29.68 8.38 20.84
N ASN A 853 -30.09 8.17 19.60
CA ASN A 853 -30.47 9.23 18.67
C ASN A 853 -31.81 9.89 19.10
N LEU A 854 -32.20 10.96 18.41
CA LEU A 854 -33.47 11.62 18.66
C LEU A 854 -34.64 10.66 18.37
N PRO A 855 -35.81 10.82 19.03
CA PRO A 855 -36.90 9.85 18.96
C PRO A 855 -37.45 9.53 17.57
N GLN A 856 -37.21 10.39 16.58
CA GLN A 856 -37.62 10.18 15.20
C GLN A 856 -36.63 9.31 14.39
N ALA A 857 -35.36 9.25 14.79
CA ALA A 857 -34.30 8.51 14.11
C ALA A 857 -33.91 7.21 14.83
N GLU A 858 -34.12 7.15 16.15
CA GLU A 858 -33.76 6.01 17.01
C GLU A 858 -34.28 4.68 16.46
N GLY A 859 -33.36 3.74 16.20
CA GLY A 859 -33.65 2.37 15.76
C GLY A 859 -34.01 2.21 14.29
N LEU A 860 -33.85 3.24 13.45
CA LEU A 860 -33.96 3.10 11.98
C LEU A 860 -32.76 2.36 11.38
N ILE A 861 -31.64 2.35 12.09
CA ILE A 861 -30.45 1.57 11.76
C ILE A 861 -30.33 0.53 12.87
N ASP A 862 -30.44 -0.75 12.50
CA ASP A 862 -30.39 -1.86 13.47
C ASP A 862 -28.92 -2.23 13.75
N ALA A 863 -28.27 -1.38 14.55
CA ALA A 863 -26.86 -1.50 14.90
C ALA A 863 -26.64 -1.96 16.35
N GLU A 864 -25.58 -2.73 16.58
CA GLU A 864 -25.10 -3.11 17.91
C GLU A 864 -23.59 -2.84 18.01
N LEU A 865 -23.21 -1.95 18.93
CA LEU A 865 -21.82 -1.68 19.28
C LEU A 865 -21.23 -2.84 20.09
N ILE A 866 -20.12 -3.40 19.61
CA ILE A 866 -19.48 -4.61 20.17
C ILE A 866 -18.26 -4.24 21.02
N GLN A 867 -17.45 -3.29 20.56
CA GLN A 867 -16.21 -2.86 21.21
C GLN A 867 -15.91 -1.40 20.87
N GLY A 868 -15.34 -0.66 21.82
CA GLY A 868 -14.99 0.75 21.63
C GLY A 868 -16.22 1.61 21.42
N ASP A 869 -16.06 2.69 20.66
CA ASP A 869 -17.07 3.73 20.46
C ASP A 869 -17.27 4.00 18.94
N TYR A 870 -18.36 4.67 18.59
CA TYR A 870 -18.62 5.24 17.27
C TYR A 870 -17.74 6.46 16.95
N PHE A 871 -16.98 6.96 17.94
CA PHE A 871 -15.95 7.97 17.78
C PHE A 871 -14.55 7.40 18.11
N VAL A 872 -13.58 7.57 17.20
CA VAL A 872 -12.17 7.23 17.45
C VAL A 872 -11.26 8.33 16.95
N GLY A 873 -10.82 9.23 17.84
CA GLY A 873 -10.10 10.46 17.47
C GLY A 873 -8.62 10.52 17.82
N HIS A 874 -8.06 9.47 18.44
CA HIS A 874 -6.72 9.52 19.04
C HIS A 874 -5.74 8.45 18.52
N THR A 875 -6.07 7.79 17.42
CA THR A 875 -5.25 6.74 16.79
C THR A 875 -5.13 6.95 15.29
N TYR A 876 -4.02 6.49 14.69
CA TYR A 876 -3.95 6.27 13.25
C TYR A 876 -4.47 4.87 12.93
N GLY A 877 -5.08 4.66 11.77
CA GLY A 877 -5.79 3.41 11.53
C GLY A 877 -6.43 3.25 10.17
N TRP A 878 -7.23 2.19 10.04
CA TRP A 878 -8.04 1.88 8.87
C TRP A 878 -9.28 1.09 9.29
N THR A 879 -10.30 1.03 8.43
CA THR A 879 -11.59 0.40 8.73
C THR A 879 -11.88 -0.76 7.78
N GLN A 880 -12.24 -1.91 8.34
CA GLN A 880 -12.67 -3.11 7.63
C GLN A 880 -14.20 -3.23 7.64
N PHE A 881 -14.77 -3.69 6.52
CA PHE A 881 -16.17 -3.99 6.33
C PHE A 881 -16.32 -5.45 5.89
N ASP A 882 -17.08 -6.24 6.65
CA ASP A 882 -17.32 -7.66 6.36
C ASP A 882 -18.84 -7.92 6.27
N ILE A 883 -19.31 -8.35 5.11
CA ILE A 883 -20.69 -8.79 4.88
C ILE A 883 -20.74 -10.31 4.99
N ASP A 884 -21.56 -10.79 5.92
CA ASP A 884 -21.79 -12.22 6.09
C ASP A 884 -22.59 -12.81 4.91
N PRO A 885 -22.11 -13.88 4.25
CA PRO A 885 -22.75 -14.44 3.05
C PRO A 885 -24.17 -14.96 3.26
N GLU A 886 -24.53 -15.38 4.47
CA GLU A 886 -25.83 -16.01 4.75
C GLU A 886 -26.87 -15.03 5.29
N THR A 887 -26.44 -14.17 6.22
CA THR A 887 -27.32 -13.24 6.94
C THR A 887 -27.31 -11.84 6.35
N GLN A 888 -26.31 -11.53 5.51
CA GLN A 888 -26.03 -10.18 5.00
C GLN A 888 -25.79 -9.15 6.10
N GLN A 889 -25.51 -9.60 7.34
CA GLN A 889 -25.09 -8.72 8.43
C GLN A 889 -23.74 -8.07 8.08
N LEU A 890 -23.66 -6.75 8.23
CA LEU A 890 -22.44 -5.99 8.04
C LEU A 890 -21.72 -5.85 9.39
N THR A 891 -20.48 -6.34 9.48
CA THR A 891 -19.57 -6.06 10.58
C THR A 891 -18.58 -4.99 10.15
N VAL A 892 -18.44 -3.94 10.96
CA VAL A 892 -17.49 -2.85 10.72
C VAL A 892 -16.46 -2.88 11.83
N THR A 893 -15.17 -2.93 11.50
CA THR A 893 -14.06 -3.03 12.45
C THR A 893 -13.00 -1.99 12.14
N THR A 894 -12.79 -1.04 13.05
CA THR A 894 -11.70 -0.06 12.96
C THR A 894 -10.48 -0.58 13.70
N TYR A 895 -9.35 -0.65 13.00
CA TYR A 895 -8.05 -0.96 13.58
C TYR A 895 -7.26 0.33 13.78
N GLY A 896 -6.50 0.41 14.88
CA GLY A 896 -5.68 1.57 15.14
C GLY A 896 -4.38 1.27 15.89
N ILE A 897 -3.45 2.20 15.77
CA ILE A 897 -2.20 2.29 16.54
C ILE A 897 -2.13 3.63 17.27
N GLU A 898 -1.28 3.71 18.28
CA GLU A 898 -0.91 5.00 18.85
C GLU A 898 -0.36 5.92 17.74
N ALA A 899 -0.80 7.19 17.72
CA ALA A 899 -0.30 8.18 16.79
C ALA A 899 1.19 8.51 17.03
N TYR A 900 1.85 9.09 16.04
CA TYR A 900 3.23 9.53 16.15
C TYR A 900 3.52 10.75 15.27
N THR A 901 4.51 11.53 15.69
CA THR A 901 5.05 12.68 14.97
C THR A 901 6.27 12.29 14.14
N GLU A 902 6.65 13.13 13.17
CA GLU A 902 7.91 12.92 12.42
C GLU A 902 9.12 12.95 13.37
N ALA A 903 9.11 13.81 14.39
CA ALA A 903 10.20 13.91 15.35
C ALA A 903 10.38 12.62 16.16
N GLU A 904 9.29 11.95 16.52
CA GLU A 904 9.33 10.65 17.20
C GLU A 904 9.80 9.54 16.26
N LEU A 905 9.28 9.52 15.02
CA LEU A 905 9.71 8.58 13.98
C LEU A 905 11.22 8.68 13.71
N LEU A 906 11.77 9.89 13.57
CA LEU A 906 13.20 10.09 13.33
C LEU A 906 14.06 9.78 14.57
N ALA A 907 13.51 9.92 15.78
CA ALA A 907 14.23 9.66 17.01
C ALA A 907 14.35 8.17 17.32
N ASP A 908 13.33 7.38 17.01
CA ASP A 908 13.30 5.92 17.23
C ASP A 908 12.42 5.22 16.16
N PRO A 909 12.95 5.00 14.94
CA PRO A 909 12.19 4.39 13.87
C PRO A 909 11.68 2.99 14.21
N GLU A 910 12.48 2.17 14.92
CA GLU A 910 12.13 0.79 15.30
C GLU A 910 10.90 0.76 16.23
N ALA A 911 10.80 1.72 17.16
CA ALA A 911 9.64 1.83 18.04
C ALA A 911 8.35 2.21 17.31
N ILE A 912 8.43 2.87 16.15
CA ILE A 912 7.27 3.18 15.31
C ILE A 912 6.95 2.01 14.38
N THR A 913 7.94 1.50 13.64
CA THR A 913 7.73 0.43 12.65
C THR A 913 7.32 -0.91 13.25
N SER A 914 7.56 -1.13 14.54
CA SER A 914 7.12 -2.33 15.27
C SER A 914 5.71 -2.23 15.89
N ARG A 915 4.99 -1.13 15.67
CA ARG A 915 3.61 -0.97 16.17
C ARG A 915 2.66 -1.87 15.38
N GLU A 916 1.79 -2.56 16.11
CA GLU A 916 0.81 -3.47 15.54
C GLU A 916 -0.61 -2.93 15.74
N PRO A 917 -1.44 -2.85 14.68
CA PRO A 917 -2.81 -2.38 14.79
C PRO A 917 -3.68 -3.29 15.67
N VAL A 918 -4.49 -2.68 16.54
CA VAL A 918 -5.47 -3.36 17.40
C VAL A 918 -6.89 -2.87 17.07
N ILE A 919 -7.91 -3.67 17.39
CA ILE A 919 -9.31 -3.23 17.24
C ILE A 919 -9.58 -2.11 18.25
N VAL A 920 -9.96 -0.93 17.75
CA VAL A 920 -10.30 0.25 18.54
C VAL A 920 -11.80 0.57 18.51
N SER A 921 -12.51 0.12 17.47
CA SER A 921 -13.97 0.13 17.40
C SER A 921 -14.49 -1.08 16.61
N GLN A 922 -15.62 -1.64 17.00
CA GLN A 922 -16.33 -2.67 16.25
C GLN A 922 -17.83 -2.60 16.52
N PHE A 923 -18.63 -2.65 15.46
CA PHE A 923 -20.09 -2.76 15.55
C PHE A 923 -20.63 -3.63 14.42
N ILE A 924 -21.86 -4.10 14.59
CA ILE A 924 -22.60 -4.85 13.58
C ILE A 924 -23.86 -4.08 13.19
N VAL A 925 -24.27 -4.19 11.92
CA VAL A 925 -25.52 -3.63 11.40
C VAL A 925 -26.28 -4.74 10.70
N ASN A 926 -27.52 -4.98 11.12
CA ASN A 926 -28.41 -5.87 10.40
C ASN A 926 -28.97 -5.11 9.19
N PRO A 927 -28.98 -5.72 7.99
CA PRO A 927 -29.56 -5.07 6.83
C PRO A 927 -31.06 -4.85 7.08
N GLN A 928 -31.55 -3.68 6.68
CA GLN A 928 -32.96 -3.50 6.42
C GLN A 928 -33.31 -4.43 5.27
N VAL A 929 -33.93 -5.55 5.61
CA VAL A 929 -34.68 -6.33 4.64
C VAL A 929 -35.86 -5.47 4.29
N ASP A 930 -35.99 -5.11 3.00
CA ASP A 930 -37.17 -4.44 2.49
C ASP A 930 -38.37 -5.11 3.15
N SER A 931 -39.09 -4.34 3.97
CA SER A 931 -40.37 -4.79 4.45
C SER A 931 -41.30 -4.65 3.25
N SER A 932 -41.09 -5.52 2.27
CA SER A 932 -41.85 -5.70 1.04
C SER A 932 -43.28 -5.32 1.38
N ALA A 933 -43.80 -4.24 0.81
CA ALA A 933 -45.03 -3.64 1.31
C ALA A 933 -46.09 -4.75 1.43
N VAL A 934 -46.44 -5.13 2.67
CA VAL A 934 -47.33 -6.28 2.84
C VAL A 934 -48.72 -5.83 2.42
N ILE A 935 -49.14 -6.18 1.21
CA ILE A 935 -50.48 -5.91 0.71
C ILE A 935 -51.36 -7.03 1.23
N THR A 936 -52.02 -6.81 2.36
CA THR A 936 -52.99 -7.76 2.90
C THR A 936 -54.40 -7.41 2.43
N GLY A 937 -55.06 -8.36 1.75
CA GLY A 937 -56.48 -8.37 1.41
C GLY A 937 -57.37 -8.66 2.61
N THR A 938 -58.59 -9.12 2.36
CA THR A 938 -59.57 -9.51 3.36
C THR A 938 -60.13 -10.90 3.08
N GLU A 939 -61.26 -11.25 3.69
CA GLU A 939 -61.89 -12.57 3.53
C GLU A 939 -63.03 -12.51 2.48
N GLU A 940 -62.99 -11.55 1.55
CA GLU A 940 -64.00 -11.27 0.53
C GLU A 940 -63.34 -11.14 -0.85
N ASP A 941 -64.07 -11.40 -1.95
CA ASP A 941 -63.51 -11.27 -3.31
C ASP A 941 -62.96 -9.85 -3.61
N GLU A 942 -61.67 -9.76 -3.95
CA GLU A 942 -60.92 -8.52 -4.14
C GLU A 942 -60.12 -8.46 -5.46
N THR A 943 -59.58 -7.28 -5.76
CA THR A 943 -58.60 -7.10 -6.83
C THR A 943 -57.42 -6.35 -6.26
N LEU A 944 -56.29 -7.04 -6.15
CA LEU A 944 -55.04 -6.54 -5.60
C LEU A 944 -54.05 -6.35 -6.75
N VAL A 945 -53.31 -5.25 -6.70
CA VAL A 945 -52.28 -4.92 -7.69
C VAL A 945 -51.12 -4.35 -6.90
N GLY A 946 -49.97 -5.01 -6.93
CA GLY A 946 -48.74 -4.45 -6.39
C GLY A 946 -48.15 -3.39 -7.30
N THR A 947 -46.94 -2.96 -6.99
CA THR A 947 -46.34 -1.75 -7.53
C THR A 947 -45.22 -2.08 -8.49
N ALA A 948 -44.06 -1.44 -8.37
CA ALA A 948 -42.89 -1.72 -9.19
C ALA A 948 -41.70 -2.19 -8.33
N THR A 949 -41.95 -2.52 -7.07
CA THR A 949 -41.01 -2.96 -6.05
C THR A 949 -41.38 -4.36 -5.58
N ASP A 950 -40.47 -5.05 -4.89
CA ASP A 950 -40.74 -6.40 -4.39
C ASP A 950 -41.76 -6.35 -3.23
N GLU A 951 -42.90 -7.01 -3.37
CA GLU A 951 -43.95 -7.03 -2.36
C GLU A 951 -44.29 -8.43 -1.83
N THR A 952 -44.83 -8.48 -0.60
CA THR A 952 -45.56 -9.66 -0.13
C THR A 952 -47.06 -9.37 -0.22
N ILE A 953 -47.75 -10.00 -1.16
CA ILE A 953 -49.19 -9.84 -1.34
C ILE A 953 -49.92 -11.04 -0.72
N LEU A 954 -50.74 -10.81 0.30
CA LEU A 954 -51.55 -11.84 0.97
C LEU A 954 -53.03 -11.56 0.74
N ALA A 955 -53.67 -12.23 -0.21
CA ALA A 955 -55.08 -11.98 -0.55
C ALA A 955 -56.06 -12.53 0.51
N LEU A 956 -55.62 -13.56 1.26
CA LEU A 956 -56.30 -14.21 2.39
C LEU A 956 -57.48 -15.11 2.00
N GLY A 957 -58.67 -14.61 1.75
CA GLY A 957 -59.80 -15.48 1.45
C GLY A 957 -60.81 -14.79 0.54
N GLY A 958 -61.45 -15.54 -0.34
CA GLY A 958 -62.26 -14.96 -1.41
C GLY A 958 -61.86 -15.55 -2.75
N ASN A 959 -62.46 -15.08 -3.83
CA ASN A 959 -61.97 -15.39 -5.18
C ASN A 959 -61.30 -14.13 -5.72
N ASP A 960 -60.01 -14.04 -5.52
CA ASP A 960 -59.24 -12.84 -5.70
C ASP A 960 -58.65 -12.73 -7.10
N THR A 961 -58.38 -11.51 -7.53
CA THR A 961 -57.56 -11.24 -8.72
C THR A 961 -56.35 -10.44 -8.30
N VAL A 962 -55.18 -11.08 -8.32
CA VAL A 962 -53.92 -10.49 -7.88
C VAL A 962 -52.99 -10.32 -9.08
N ALA A 963 -52.37 -9.15 -9.18
CA ALA A 963 -51.25 -8.91 -10.08
C ALA A 963 -50.07 -8.42 -9.25
N GLY A 964 -48.91 -9.08 -9.36
CA GLY A 964 -47.67 -8.75 -8.66
C GLY A 964 -47.29 -7.30 -8.91
N GLY A 965 -46.95 -6.96 -10.15
CA GLY A 965 -46.57 -5.60 -10.47
C GLY A 965 -45.39 -5.62 -11.41
N LEU A 966 -44.41 -4.76 -11.16
CA LEU A 966 -43.02 -5.05 -11.52
C LEU A 966 -42.28 -5.41 -10.22
N GLY A 967 -41.30 -6.31 -10.27
CA GLY A 967 -40.48 -6.66 -9.10
C GLY A 967 -40.48 -8.17 -8.82
N MET A 968 -39.67 -8.63 -7.89
CA MET A 968 -39.66 -10.02 -7.42
C MET A 968 -40.68 -10.22 -6.30
N ASP A 969 -41.95 -10.31 -6.67
CA ASP A 969 -43.05 -10.44 -5.71
C ASP A 969 -43.18 -11.83 -5.07
N SER A 970 -43.69 -11.84 -3.83
CA SER A 970 -44.19 -13.01 -3.12
C SER A 970 -45.71 -12.93 -3.00
N ILE A 971 -46.44 -13.64 -3.87
CA ILE A 971 -47.90 -13.62 -3.94
C ILE A 971 -48.50 -14.85 -3.26
N ASP A 972 -49.42 -14.63 -2.33
CA ASP A 972 -50.27 -15.64 -1.71
C ASP A 972 -51.75 -15.35 -1.97
N GLY A 973 -52.41 -16.22 -2.77
CA GLY A 973 -53.84 -16.15 -3.06
C GLY A 973 -54.73 -16.46 -1.85
N GLY A 974 -54.27 -17.31 -0.92
CA GLY A 974 -55.09 -17.73 0.22
C GLY A 974 -56.15 -18.78 -0.13
N GLU A 975 -57.33 -18.72 0.52
CA GLU A 975 -58.45 -19.66 0.33
C GLU A 975 -59.48 -19.15 -0.68
N GLY A 976 -59.87 -19.99 -1.64
CA GLY A 976 -60.88 -19.71 -2.66
C GLY A 976 -60.27 -19.77 -4.06
N ASN A 977 -61.02 -19.45 -5.10
CA ASN A 977 -60.56 -19.65 -6.47
C ASN A 977 -59.96 -18.36 -7.05
N ASP A 978 -58.64 -18.27 -7.07
CA ASP A 978 -57.90 -17.06 -7.33
C ASP A 978 -57.34 -16.99 -8.75
N LEU A 979 -57.12 -15.76 -9.22
CA LEU A 979 -56.40 -15.45 -10.44
C LEU A 979 -55.15 -14.65 -10.10
N LEU A 980 -54.00 -15.32 -10.08
CA LEU A 980 -52.70 -14.74 -9.76
C LEU A 980 -51.89 -14.51 -11.05
N ARG A 981 -51.27 -13.34 -11.17
CA ARG A 981 -50.43 -12.98 -12.31
C ARG A 981 -49.15 -12.34 -11.84
N GLY A 982 -48.06 -12.97 -12.21
CA GLY A 982 -46.72 -12.48 -11.97
C GLY A 982 -46.10 -11.71 -13.13
N ASP A 983 -44.88 -11.23 -12.91
CA ASP A 983 -44.07 -10.52 -13.89
C ASP A 983 -42.61 -10.99 -14.04
N LEU A 984 -41.70 -10.90 -13.06
CA LEU A 984 -40.26 -11.14 -13.21
C LEU A 984 -39.64 -11.89 -12.01
N ASN A 985 -39.36 -13.19 -12.17
CA ASN A 985 -38.68 -14.05 -11.17
C ASN A 985 -39.44 -14.18 -9.83
N GLU A 986 -40.74 -14.38 -9.88
CA GLU A 986 -41.62 -14.34 -8.72
C GLU A 986 -41.69 -15.65 -7.91
N ARG A 987 -42.24 -15.52 -6.68
CA ARG A 987 -42.74 -16.64 -5.88
C ARG A 987 -44.25 -16.50 -5.71
N SER A 988 -45.02 -17.25 -6.49
CA SER A 988 -46.48 -17.26 -6.43
C SER A 988 -47.02 -18.58 -5.85
N SER A 989 -47.91 -18.50 -4.87
CA SER A 989 -48.62 -19.66 -4.29
C SER A 989 -50.06 -19.31 -3.91
N ALA A 990 -50.93 -20.31 -3.78
CA ALA A 990 -52.28 -20.15 -3.21
C ALA A 990 -52.40 -20.91 -1.88
N ASP A 991 -51.82 -20.37 -0.79
CA ASP A 991 -51.82 -21.04 0.51
C ASP A 991 -53.22 -20.99 1.17
N GLY A 992 -54.07 -21.94 0.82
CA GLY A 992 -55.43 -22.05 1.35
C GLY A 992 -56.33 -22.98 0.54
N GLY A 993 -56.01 -23.13 -0.74
CA GLY A 993 -56.69 -24.04 -1.66
C GLY A 993 -57.93 -23.45 -2.32
N GLY A 994 -58.39 -24.10 -3.38
CA GLY A 994 -59.33 -23.57 -4.37
C GLY A 994 -58.99 -24.12 -5.74
N ASP A 995 -59.79 -23.82 -6.77
CA ASP A 995 -59.36 -24.11 -8.15
C ASP A 995 -58.77 -22.82 -8.74
N ASP A 996 -57.45 -22.69 -8.71
CA ASP A 996 -56.71 -21.45 -8.95
C ASP A 996 -56.16 -21.35 -10.37
N THR A 997 -55.85 -20.12 -10.81
CA THR A 997 -55.14 -19.86 -12.07
C THR A 997 -53.95 -18.95 -11.81
N ILE A 998 -52.74 -19.49 -11.97
CA ILE A 998 -51.47 -18.78 -11.70
C ILE A 998 -50.65 -18.68 -12.98
N SER A 999 -50.11 -17.50 -13.26
CA SER A 999 -49.22 -17.22 -14.40
C SER A 999 -47.97 -16.55 -13.86
N GLY A 1000 -46.78 -17.11 -14.11
CA GLY A 1000 -45.49 -16.65 -13.58
C GLY A 1000 -44.96 -15.40 -14.27
N GLY A 1001 -45.20 -15.28 -15.57
CA GLY A 1001 -44.74 -14.13 -16.36
C GLY A 1001 -43.40 -14.40 -17.05
N ALA A 1002 -42.44 -13.51 -16.87
CA ALA A 1002 -41.10 -13.63 -17.40
C ALA A 1002 -40.10 -13.96 -16.29
N GLY A 1003 -38.94 -14.51 -16.63
CA GLY A 1003 -37.93 -14.88 -15.62
C GLY A 1003 -38.11 -16.30 -15.09
N ASN A 1004 -37.28 -16.71 -14.13
CA ASN A 1004 -37.29 -18.08 -13.61
C ASN A 1004 -38.15 -18.14 -12.33
N ASP A 1005 -39.40 -18.56 -12.45
CA ASP A 1005 -40.41 -18.44 -11.41
C ASP A 1005 -40.54 -19.69 -10.51
N ARG A 1006 -41.14 -19.49 -9.34
CA ARG A 1006 -41.56 -20.58 -8.43
C ARG A 1006 -43.07 -20.50 -8.22
N ILE A 1007 -43.80 -21.48 -8.74
CA ILE A 1007 -45.26 -21.51 -8.73
C ILE A 1007 -45.77 -22.73 -7.97
N GLY A 1008 -46.71 -22.54 -7.03
CA GLY A 1008 -47.37 -23.64 -6.31
C GLY A 1008 -48.89 -23.53 -6.29
N GLY A 1009 -49.62 -24.49 -6.86
CA GLY A 1009 -51.10 -24.54 -6.88
C GLY A 1009 -51.72 -24.89 -5.53
N LYS A 1010 -51.04 -25.70 -4.73
CA LYS A 1010 -51.47 -26.12 -3.38
C LYS A 1010 -52.63 -27.11 -3.39
N ALA A 1011 -53.87 -26.70 -3.20
CA ALA A 1011 -54.95 -27.66 -2.96
C ALA A 1011 -56.21 -27.32 -3.75
N GLY A 1012 -56.58 -28.18 -4.69
CA GLY A 1012 -57.70 -28.03 -5.60
C GLY A 1012 -57.20 -28.22 -7.02
N ASN A 1013 -58.01 -27.94 -8.05
CA ASN A 1013 -57.67 -28.28 -9.43
C ASN A 1013 -57.20 -27.03 -10.16
N ASP A 1014 -55.89 -26.86 -10.22
CA ASP A 1014 -55.26 -25.60 -10.57
C ASP A 1014 -54.82 -25.54 -12.02
N VAL A 1015 -54.63 -24.32 -12.52
CA VAL A 1015 -54.11 -24.05 -13.86
C VAL A 1015 -52.88 -23.16 -13.74
N LEU A 1016 -51.71 -23.74 -13.95
CA LEU A 1016 -50.40 -23.13 -13.66
C LEU A 1016 -49.61 -22.92 -14.95
N TYR A 1017 -49.22 -21.67 -15.23
CA TYR A 1017 -48.40 -21.28 -16.38
C TYR A 1017 -47.06 -20.70 -15.90
N GLY A 1018 -45.92 -21.25 -16.31
CA GLY A 1018 -44.59 -20.65 -16.09
C GLY A 1018 -44.29 -19.50 -17.05
N ASP A 1019 -44.91 -19.53 -18.22
CA ASP A 1019 -44.80 -18.51 -19.27
C ASP A 1019 -43.39 -18.42 -19.91
N THR A 1020 -42.45 -17.60 -19.46
CA THR A 1020 -41.11 -17.53 -20.08
C THR A 1020 -39.97 -17.53 -19.08
N GLY A 1021 -39.07 -18.50 -19.15
CA GLY A 1021 -37.91 -18.68 -18.29
C GLY A 1021 -37.71 -20.15 -17.95
N ASN A 1022 -36.85 -20.49 -16.98
CA ASN A 1022 -36.71 -21.88 -16.51
C ASN A 1022 -37.37 -22.02 -15.14
N ASP A 1023 -38.63 -22.40 -15.15
CA ASP A 1023 -39.53 -22.31 -14.02
C ASP A 1023 -39.54 -23.58 -13.17
N ARG A 1024 -40.03 -23.43 -11.94
CA ARG A 1024 -40.33 -24.56 -11.05
C ARG A 1024 -41.79 -24.49 -10.64
N ILE A 1025 -42.56 -25.47 -11.08
CA ILE A 1025 -44.02 -25.51 -10.92
C ILE A 1025 -44.43 -26.75 -10.13
N TRP A 1026 -45.19 -26.56 -9.06
CA TRP A 1026 -45.79 -27.61 -8.22
C TRP A 1026 -47.31 -27.54 -8.29
N GLY A 1027 -47.98 -28.60 -8.80
CA GLY A 1027 -49.44 -28.74 -8.76
C GLY A 1027 -49.95 -28.92 -7.32
N ASP A 1028 -49.27 -29.80 -6.58
CA ASP A 1028 -49.51 -30.16 -5.18
C ASP A 1028 -50.68 -31.14 -4.94
N GLN A 1029 -51.92 -30.71 -4.67
CA GLN A 1029 -53.04 -31.61 -4.37
C GLN A 1029 -54.24 -31.30 -5.25
N GLY A 1030 -54.46 -32.09 -6.28
CA GLY A 1030 -55.70 -32.05 -7.06
C GLY A 1030 -55.47 -32.55 -8.47
N ASP A 1031 -56.43 -32.33 -9.36
CA ASP A 1031 -56.28 -32.65 -10.78
C ASP A 1031 -55.77 -31.39 -11.51
N ASP A 1032 -54.45 -31.19 -11.56
CA ASP A 1032 -53.85 -29.92 -11.99
C ASP A 1032 -53.48 -29.88 -13.47
N LEU A 1033 -53.41 -28.67 -14.05
CA LEU A 1033 -52.87 -28.43 -15.38
C LEU A 1033 -51.61 -27.57 -15.27
N LEU A 1034 -50.46 -28.15 -15.63
CA LEU A 1034 -49.16 -27.50 -15.55
C LEU A 1034 -48.61 -27.26 -16.96
N TRP A 1035 -48.32 -26.00 -17.28
CA TRP A 1035 -47.69 -25.59 -18.54
C TRP A 1035 -46.45 -24.75 -18.22
N GLY A 1036 -45.26 -25.32 -18.47
CA GLY A 1036 -43.98 -24.63 -18.25
C GLY A 1036 -43.83 -23.38 -19.11
N GLY A 1037 -43.94 -23.51 -20.43
CA GLY A 1037 -43.84 -22.40 -21.35
C GLY A 1037 -42.45 -22.31 -21.98
N LEU A 1038 -41.99 -21.12 -22.34
CA LEU A 1038 -40.69 -20.93 -22.99
C LEU A 1038 -39.53 -21.13 -22.00
N GLY A 1039 -38.83 -22.25 -22.07
CA GLY A 1039 -37.55 -22.50 -21.41
C GLY A 1039 -37.39 -23.97 -21.05
N ASN A 1040 -36.56 -24.29 -20.05
CA ASN A 1040 -36.39 -25.68 -19.61
C ASN A 1040 -36.92 -25.83 -18.19
N ASP A 1041 -38.19 -26.17 -18.08
CA ASP A 1041 -38.91 -26.08 -16.81
C ASP A 1041 -38.81 -27.35 -15.98
N ARG A 1042 -39.15 -27.24 -14.70
CA ARG A 1042 -39.23 -28.36 -13.76
C ARG A 1042 -40.64 -28.44 -13.21
N LEU A 1043 -41.37 -29.45 -13.64
CA LEU A 1043 -42.78 -29.64 -13.31
C LEU A 1043 -42.94 -30.81 -12.32
N TYR A 1044 -43.72 -30.58 -11.27
CA TYR A 1044 -44.08 -31.56 -10.25
C TYR A 1044 -45.61 -31.60 -10.14
N GLY A 1045 -46.21 -32.77 -10.36
CA GLY A 1045 -47.65 -32.95 -10.18
C GLY A 1045 -48.03 -32.86 -8.70
N ASP A 1046 -47.32 -33.61 -7.84
CA ASP A 1046 -47.65 -33.74 -6.43
C ASP A 1046 -46.47 -33.42 -5.50
N SER A 1047 -46.73 -32.84 -4.32
CA SER A 1047 -45.75 -32.80 -3.23
C SER A 1047 -45.76 -34.06 -2.35
N GLY A 1048 -45.05 -35.09 -2.79
CA GLY A 1048 -44.67 -36.22 -1.93
C GLY A 1048 -45.79 -37.24 -1.66
N ASN A 1049 -45.81 -37.81 -0.44
CA ASN A 1049 -46.66 -38.98 -0.08
C ASN A 1049 -48.16 -38.66 0.16
N LEU A 1050 -48.64 -37.50 -0.29
CA LEU A 1050 -50.04 -37.13 -0.20
C LEU A 1050 -50.80 -37.76 -1.38
N SER A 1051 -52.08 -38.04 -1.21
CA SER A 1051 -52.86 -38.73 -2.25
C SER A 1051 -53.19 -37.76 -3.39
N GLY A 1052 -52.31 -37.71 -4.39
CA GLY A 1052 -52.43 -36.86 -5.58
C GLY A 1052 -53.65 -37.12 -6.43
N GLY A 1053 -54.05 -36.11 -7.19
CA GLY A 1053 -55.10 -36.20 -8.19
C GLY A 1053 -54.55 -36.68 -9.53
N VAL A 1054 -55.18 -36.25 -10.62
CA VAL A 1054 -54.81 -36.59 -12.00
C VAL A 1054 -54.29 -35.35 -12.70
N ASP A 1055 -52.98 -35.25 -12.82
CA ASP A 1055 -52.34 -34.06 -13.37
C ASP A 1055 -52.15 -34.14 -14.88
N THR A 1056 -52.17 -32.97 -15.52
CA THR A 1056 -51.91 -32.81 -16.96
C THR A 1056 -50.73 -31.89 -17.18
N PHE A 1057 -49.61 -32.47 -17.64
CA PHE A 1057 -48.40 -31.72 -18.02
C PHE A 1057 -48.46 -31.37 -19.51
N VAL A 1058 -48.60 -30.09 -19.84
CA VAL A 1058 -48.80 -29.60 -21.21
C VAL A 1058 -47.46 -29.45 -21.92
N LEU A 1059 -47.38 -29.97 -23.16
CA LEU A 1059 -46.23 -29.84 -24.04
C LEU A 1059 -46.62 -29.17 -25.36
N ALA A 1060 -45.85 -28.17 -25.79
CA ALA A 1060 -45.96 -27.56 -27.12
C ALA A 1060 -44.62 -27.51 -27.88
N ILE A 1061 -44.67 -27.17 -29.17
CA ILE A 1061 -43.47 -27.09 -30.01
C ILE A 1061 -42.77 -25.75 -29.83
N GLY A 1062 -41.45 -25.78 -29.61
CA GLY A 1062 -40.62 -24.57 -29.60
C GLY A 1062 -40.60 -23.84 -28.27
N GLU A 1063 -41.10 -24.49 -27.23
CA GLU A 1063 -41.15 -23.98 -25.86
C GLU A 1063 -39.86 -24.31 -25.09
N GLY A 1064 -39.29 -25.49 -25.30
CA GLY A 1064 -37.96 -25.84 -24.80
C GLY A 1064 -37.95 -27.29 -24.37
N THR A 1065 -37.13 -27.66 -23.39
CA THR A 1065 -37.05 -29.05 -22.90
C THR A 1065 -37.34 -29.13 -21.42
N ASP A 1066 -38.60 -29.46 -21.11
CA ASP A 1066 -39.07 -29.54 -19.73
C ASP A 1066 -38.67 -30.85 -19.07
N THR A 1067 -38.62 -30.84 -17.74
CA THR A 1067 -38.41 -32.03 -16.93
C THR A 1067 -39.62 -32.25 -16.04
N ILE A 1068 -40.30 -33.37 -16.22
CA ILE A 1068 -41.40 -33.80 -15.36
C ILE A 1068 -40.84 -34.79 -14.35
N LEU A 1069 -40.97 -34.49 -13.05
CA LEU A 1069 -40.17 -35.14 -12.01
C LEU A 1069 -40.82 -36.34 -11.32
N ASP A 1070 -42.14 -36.41 -11.30
CA ASP A 1070 -42.92 -37.33 -10.47
C ASP A 1070 -44.10 -38.02 -11.18
N PHE A 1071 -44.21 -37.88 -12.50
CA PHE A 1071 -45.27 -38.48 -13.34
C PHE A 1071 -45.66 -39.92 -12.95
N GLU A 1072 -46.93 -40.15 -12.61
CA GLU A 1072 -47.53 -41.45 -12.34
C GLU A 1072 -48.26 -42.00 -13.57
N SER A 1073 -47.66 -42.99 -14.24
CA SER A 1073 -48.25 -43.62 -15.44
C SER A 1073 -49.60 -44.30 -15.15
N GLY A 1074 -50.59 -43.96 -15.99
CA GLY A 1074 -51.97 -44.44 -15.86
C GLY A 1074 -52.83 -43.67 -14.86
N VAL A 1075 -52.25 -42.67 -14.19
CA VAL A 1075 -52.94 -41.65 -13.40
C VAL A 1075 -52.85 -40.34 -14.18
N ASP A 1076 -51.64 -39.82 -14.36
CA ASP A 1076 -51.37 -38.54 -15.01
C ASP A 1076 -51.44 -38.59 -16.53
N LEU A 1077 -51.55 -37.41 -17.12
CA LEU A 1077 -51.66 -37.19 -18.55
C LEU A 1077 -50.57 -36.24 -19.05
N ILE A 1078 -50.08 -36.53 -20.25
CA ILE A 1078 -49.31 -35.57 -21.04
C ILE A 1078 -50.28 -34.85 -21.99
N GLY A 1079 -50.45 -33.55 -21.78
CA GLY A 1079 -51.24 -32.68 -22.62
C GLY A 1079 -50.51 -32.30 -23.90
N LEU A 1080 -51.16 -32.42 -25.06
CA LEU A 1080 -50.59 -32.06 -26.35
C LEU A 1080 -51.26 -30.79 -26.89
N ALA A 1081 -50.52 -29.68 -26.86
CA ALA A 1081 -50.94 -28.37 -27.35
C ALA A 1081 -50.54 -28.14 -28.82
N ASP A 1082 -50.92 -26.99 -29.39
CA ASP A 1082 -50.52 -26.55 -30.74
C ASP A 1082 -50.81 -27.51 -31.90
N GLY A 1083 -51.84 -28.34 -31.73
CA GLY A 1083 -52.25 -29.33 -32.72
C GLY A 1083 -51.33 -30.56 -32.82
N LEU A 1084 -50.43 -30.75 -31.85
CA LEU A 1084 -49.70 -32.00 -31.66
C LEU A 1084 -50.67 -33.16 -31.47
N THR A 1085 -50.34 -34.30 -32.06
CA THR A 1085 -51.05 -35.56 -31.82
C THR A 1085 -50.06 -36.63 -31.40
N PHE A 1086 -50.55 -37.70 -30.74
CA PHE A 1086 -49.69 -38.83 -30.35
C PHE A 1086 -48.89 -39.42 -31.52
N ALA A 1087 -49.40 -39.32 -32.76
CA ALA A 1087 -48.72 -39.80 -33.96
C ALA A 1087 -47.48 -38.98 -34.36
N ASP A 1088 -47.34 -37.77 -33.84
CA ASP A 1088 -46.23 -36.87 -34.12
C ASP A 1088 -45.03 -37.11 -33.17
N LEU A 1089 -45.22 -37.88 -32.10
CA LEU A 1089 -44.25 -38.06 -31.03
C LEU A 1089 -43.29 -39.23 -31.27
N THR A 1090 -42.04 -39.03 -30.85
CA THR A 1090 -40.99 -40.05 -30.71
C THR A 1090 -40.65 -40.22 -29.25
N LEU A 1091 -40.94 -41.41 -28.71
CA LEU A 1091 -40.70 -41.77 -27.30
C LEU A 1091 -39.42 -42.61 -27.19
N THR A 1092 -38.43 -42.13 -26.45
CA THR A 1092 -37.12 -42.81 -26.30
C THR A 1092 -36.75 -42.97 -24.83
N SER A 1093 -36.62 -44.20 -24.35
CA SER A 1093 -36.07 -44.46 -23.00
C SER A 1093 -34.56 -44.22 -22.98
N GLN A 1094 -34.08 -43.44 -22.02
CA GLN A 1094 -32.67 -43.14 -21.81
C GLN A 1094 -32.37 -42.99 -20.32
N ASN A 1095 -31.39 -43.77 -19.82
CA ASN A 1095 -30.88 -43.70 -18.44
C ASN A 1095 -31.95 -43.79 -17.33
N GLY A 1096 -33.04 -44.55 -17.54
CA GLY A 1096 -34.14 -44.69 -16.59
C GLY A 1096 -35.22 -43.60 -16.68
N ASN A 1097 -35.11 -42.68 -17.65
CA ASN A 1097 -36.08 -41.64 -17.95
C ASN A 1097 -36.66 -41.83 -19.36
N LEU A 1098 -37.76 -41.13 -19.66
CA LEU A 1098 -38.41 -41.14 -20.97
C LEU A 1098 -38.25 -39.77 -21.61
N LYS A 1099 -37.59 -39.74 -22.77
CA LYS A 1099 -37.52 -38.56 -23.63
C LYS A 1099 -38.71 -38.54 -24.59
N ILE A 1100 -39.46 -37.44 -24.60
CA ILE A 1100 -40.55 -37.15 -25.54
C ILE A 1100 -40.06 -36.08 -26.53
N ALA A 1101 -40.16 -36.37 -27.84
CA ALA A 1101 -39.70 -35.47 -28.89
C ALA A 1101 -40.68 -35.43 -30.06
N SER A 1102 -40.71 -34.33 -30.82
CA SER A 1102 -41.43 -34.20 -32.10
C SER A 1102 -40.47 -33.66 -33.15
N GLY A 1103 -40.13 -34.49 -34.15
CA GLY A 1103 -39.10 -34.13 -35.13
C GLY A 1103 -37.71 -33.89 -34.47
N PRO A 1104 -37.05 -32.74 -34.69
CA PRO A 1104 -35.78 -32.41 -34.04
C PRO A 1104 -35.93 -31.89 -32.60
N ASP A 1105 -37.14 -31.46 -32.21
CA ASP A 1105 -37.38 -30.76 -30.96
C ASP A 1105 -37.63 -31.76 -29.84
N THR A 1106 -36.88 -31.63 -28.75
CA THR A 1106 -37.14 -32.37 -27.51
C THR A 1106 -38.13 -31.57 -26.71
N LEU A 1107 -39.28 -32.16 -26.38
CA LEU A 1107 -40.35 -31.46 -25.68
C LEU A 1107 -40.21 -31.63 -24.17
N ALA A 1108 -39.98 -32.87 -23.71
CA ALA A 1108 -39.80 -33.14 -22.28
C ALA A 1108 -38.95 -34.38 -21.99
N ILE A 1109 -38.44 -34.43 -20.76
CA ILE A 1109 -37.84 -35.58 -20.10
C ILE A 1109 -38.71 -35.94 -18.90
N VAL A 1110 -39.34 -37.11 -18.95
CA VAL A 1110 -40.12 -37.66 -17.83
C VAL A 1110 -39.20 -38.53 -16.97
N GLN A 1111 -38.94 -38.08 -15.75
CA GLN A 1111 -38.01 -38.73 -14.83
C GLN A 1111 -38.61 -40.02 -14.26
N GLY A 1112 -37.81 -41.09 -14.20
CA GLY A 1112 -38.21 -42.36 -13.58
C GLY A 1112 -39.22 -43.20 -14.38
N VAL A 1113 -39.70 -42.70 -15.53
CA VAL A 1113 -40.60 -43.42 -16.45
C VAL A 1113 -39.79 -43.94 -17.64
N GLU A 1114 -39.98 -45.21 -18.03
CA GLU A 1114 -39.28 -45.78 -19.19
C GLU A 1114 -40.16 -45.93 -20.46
N GLY A 1115 -41.47 -45.66 -20.36
CA GLY A 1115 -42.38 -45.70 -21.50
C GLY A 1115 -43.83 -45.34 -21.18
N LEU A 1116 -44.50 -44.73 -22.14
CA LEU A 1116 -45.92 -44.32 -22.10
C LEU A 1116 -46.68 -44.84 -23.34
N THR A 1117 -48.00 -44.86 -23.26
CA THR A 1117 -48.93 -45.32 -24.30
C THR A 1117 -49.90 -44.21 -24.70
N GLU A 1118 -50.62 -44.37 -25.81
CA GLU A 1118 -51.59 -43.37 -26.29
C GLU A 1118 -52.66 -42.97 -25.24
N THR A 1119 -52.92 -43.81 -24.24
CA THR A 1119 -53.88 -43.48 -23.16
C THR A 1119 -53.33 -42.55 -22.10
N ASP A 1120 -52.00 -42.36 -22.03
CA ASP A 1120 -51.33 -41.41 -21.13
C ASP A 1120 -51.24 -40.00 -21.76
N PHE A 1121 -51.87 -39.78 -22.91
CA PHE A 1121 -51.85 -38.50 -23.62
C PHE A 1121 -53.27 -37.99 -23.86
N ALA A 1122 -53.44 -36.67 -23.76
CA ALA A 1122 -54.68 -35.97 -24.06
C ALA A 1122 -54.43 -34.79 -25.01
N LEU A 1123 -55.46 -34.42 -25.77
CA LEU A 1123 -55.46 -33.14 -26.49
C LEU A 1123 -55.97 -32.07 -25.54
N VAL A 1124 -55.25 -30.95 -25.44
CA VAL A 1124 -55.59 -29.82 -24.58
C VAL A 1124 -56.08 -28.65 -25.42
#